data_AF-A0A3B9X038-F1
#
_entry.id   AF-A0A3B9X038-F1
#
_cell.length_a   1.000
_cell.length_b   1.000
_cell.length_c   1.000
_cell.angle_alpha   90.00
_cell.angle_beta   90.00
_cell.angle_gamma   90.00
#
_symmetry.space_group_name_H-M   'P 1'
#
loop_
_entity.id
_entity.type
_entity.pdbx_description
1 polymer ?
#
loop_
_entity_poly.entity_id
_entity_poly.type
_entity_poly.pdbx_seq_one_letter_code
_entity_poly.pdbx_strand_id
1 'polypeptide(L)'
;AAIAAGVPVLRGIDRSVTLSEVEGFFDSVDGPIIIKALAGGGGRGTRIVENKDALENAFIRCQSEADAAFGVCDLYVEEFLPHARHIEVQIIGDQCGNVVHLGERECSAQRRNQKVVEIAPAPNFSITLRDKILNSAVTLAQQQSYKSLGTFEFLVDGNEPDSQFYFIEANARLQVEHTVTEEVTGIDLVSSQIQVALGHSLTEIGLDAAESSVTKGYAIQARLNLETINADGSVMPSSGKLTAYDVPNGLGVRTDGFGYVGYETSTAFDSLLAKVIIHTKTTNFQEAASKAVRALSEFRLEGVRSNLSFLKNILSHESFIQGNIHTRWVDDNLESLVDDWPGPDLFIGGTPASAHQPGFAGAQIDSKDPLALFNQIAQGSATRVTSSTSIDVPDGLTSLTSPMQGTIVAIEVGSGESVRAGEPVVIVEAMKMEHVISADFDGVVVEIIMQPGDVVKEGFPILFMKEGAVAACEKIEEEILDPDFIRQDLQENIDRHAFIFDENRTEAVAKRLARGGRMPRENIYELMDEGSFKEYWPLIVARQHQRHDMDTLRTKTPADGVIAGTGTINADLFGEEVSSAMIVHYDYTVLAGTQGHRGHYKQDRMFELALRFNLPLILFSEGGGGRPGEDMLGPWVSFDTHTFTQFSKLSGAVPLIGVNHGRCFAGNTVLLACCDVIIATKDSTIGMGGPAMIEGGGLGVYAPEDVGPMSFQVPNGVVDILVEDEAAAVVVAKKYLSYFQGKVDAWETPDQRILRHVVPENRLRLYEMRDVISTIADIDSVLEVREKFGVGIITAFIRVEGKPMGVIANNPHHLAGAIDSDGADKGARFLKLCDAFDIPILSLMDCPGLMVGPDVEATALVRHSARMFNTGANLTTPLFGVVVRKAYGLGIQAMCGGSSLVGFSTVAWPTAEFAAMNIEGAVKLGFRKELMEIEDPDEKLRVFNKKVEKEYESAKAVNAAVGGGLDDVIDPSETRSWIAQGLKRLPATPPRTGKKHAYIDTW
;
A
#
# COMPACT_ATOMS: atom_id res chain seq x y z
N ALA A 1 -10.16 18.24 20.61
CA ALA A 1 -11.34 17.39 20.91
C ALA A 1 -11.65 17.32 22.40
N ALA A 2 -10.71 16.88 23.26
CA ALA A 2 -10.91 16.76 24.72
C ALA A 2 -11.42 18.03 25.40
N ILE A 3 -10.82 19.19 25.12
CA ILE A 3 -11.27 20.51 25.63
C ILE A 3 -12.75 20.77 25.25
N ALA A 4 -13.13 20.47 24.00
CA ALA A 4 -14.50 20.67 23.53
C ALA A 4 -15.51 19.69 24.16
N ALA A 5 -15.03 18.60 24.75
CA ALA A 5 -15.82 17.64 25.53
C ALA A 5 -15.86 17.96 27.03
N GLY A 6 -15.23 19.07 27.45
CA GLY A 6 -15.11 19.41 28.86
C GLY A 6 -14.21 18.49 29.67
N VAL A 7 -13.37 17.69 28.99
CA VAL A 7 -12.39 16.82 29.65
C VAL A 7 -11.12 17.62 29.94
N PRO A 8 -10.62 17.64 31.20
CA PRO A 8 -9.40 18.39 31.52
C PRO A 8 -8.19 17.88 30.75
N VAL A 9 -7.34 18.79 30.28
CA VAL A 9 -6.05 18.50 29.64
C VAL A 9 -4.97 19.34 30.31
N LEU A 10 -3.71 18.89 30.24
CA LEU A 10 -2.59 19.69 30.71
C LEU A 10 -2.46 20.98 29.89
N ARG A 11 -1.93 22.04 30.49
CA ARG A 11 -1.62 23.25 29.72
C ARG A 11 -0.48 22.92 28.76
N GLY A 12 -0.59 23.40 27.54
CA GLY A 12 0.38 23.17 26.49
C GLY A 12 0.06 23.98 25.25
N ILE A 13 0.92 23.86 24.25
CA ILE A 13 0.73 24.42 22.91
C ILE A 13 0.57 23.23 21.96
N ASP A 14 -0.61 23.05 21.40
CA ASP A 14 -1.02 21.87 20.61
C ASP A 14 -0.78 22.03 19.09
N ARG A 15 0.34 22.67 18.74
CA ARG A 15 0.83 22.87 17.37
C ARG A 15 2.34 22.85 17.35
N SER A 16 2.94 22.84 16.15
CA SER A 16 4.39 23.03 16.01
C SER A 16 4.82 24.33 16.71
N VAL A 17 5.83 24.23 17.56
CA VAL A 17 6.41 25.33 18.33
C VAL A 17 7.86 25.58 17.95
N THR A 18 8.25 26.85 17.98
CA THR A 18 9.64 27.28 17.90
C THR A 18 10.30 27.28 19.27
N LEU A 19 11.64 27.25 19.32
CA LEU A 19 12.40 27.33 20.58
C LEU A 19 11.96 28.52 21.44
N SER A 20 11.77 29.70 20.84
CA SER A 20 11.34 30.91 21.54
C SER A 20 9.94 30.76 22.16
N GLU A 21 9.03 30.03 21.52
CA GLU A 21 7.71 29.75 22.08
C GLU A 21 7.78 28.77 23.25
N VAL A 22 8.69 27.79 23.21
CA VAL A 22 8.95 26.86 24.32
C VAL A 22 9.57 27.59 25.51
N GLU A 23 10.52 28.50 25.28
CA GLU A 23 11.09 29.36 26.33
C GLU A 23 10.01 30.24 26.98
N GLY A 24 9.15 30.86 26.17
CA GLY A 24 8.03 31.66 26.66
C GLY A 24 7.00 30.83 27.43
N PHE A 25 6.77 29.58 27.02
CA PHE A 25 5.91 28.65 27.74
C PHE A 25 6.52 28.21 29.08
N PHE A 26 7.82 27.89 29.10
CA PHE A 26 8.57 27.55 30.31
C PHE A 26 8.47 28.66 31.37
N ASP A 27 8.60 29.92 30.95
CA ASP A 27 8.46 31.07 31.85
C ASP A 27 7.02 31.29 32.36
N SER A 28 6.02 30.64 31.75
CA SER A 28 4.59 30.78 32.08
C SER A 28 4.04 29.68 32.99
N VAL A 29 4.88 28.70 33.36
CA VAL A 29 4.53 27.55 34.19
C VAL A 29 5.45 27.50 35.41
N ASP A 30 4.93 27.07 36.56
CA ASP A 30 5.69 27.05 37.83
C ASP A 30 6.51 25.74 38.02
N GLY A 31 6.58 24.88 37.01
CA GLY A 31 7.16 23.54 37.10
C GLY A 31 7.82 23.06 35.80
N PRO A 32 8.33 21.82 35.77
CA PRO A 32 8.98 21.26 34.58
C PRO A 32 8.02 21.16 33.39
N ILE A 33 8.58 21.22 32.20
CA ILE A 33 7.85 21.01 30.94
C ILE A 33 8.29 19.72 30.27
N ILE A 34 7.46 19.22 29.36
CA ILE A 34 7.80 18.10 28.49
C ILE A 34 7.67 18.53 27.03
N ILE A 35 8.74 18.33 26.27
CA ILE A 35 8.81 18.56 24.82
C ILE A 35 8.53 17.21 24.15
N LYS A 36 7.64 17.20 23.16
CA LYS A 36 7.20 15.98 22.47
C LYS A 36 7.20 16.21 20.96
N ALA A 37 7.51 15.16 20.20
CA ALA A 37 7.37 15.17 18.75
C ALA A 37 5.88 15.13 18.34
N LEU A 38 5.48 15.96 17.39
CA LEU A 38 4.09 16.06 16.92
C LEU A 38 3.63 14.79 16.16
N ALA A 39 4.56 14.15 15.45
CA ALA A 39 4.34 12.87 14.77
C ALA A 39 4.72 11.64 15.64
N GLY A 40 5.11 11.84 16.90
CA GLY A 40 5.66 10.79 17.75
C GLY A 40 4.61 9.85 18.34
N GLY A 41 4.99 8.58 18.52
CA GLY A 41 4.21 7.57 19.26
C GLY A 41 5.13 6.66 20.09
N GLY A 42 4.66 6.19 21.25
CA GLY A 42 5.41 5.24 22.08
C GLY A 42 6.65 5.83 22.81
N GLY A 43 6.62 7.13 23.15
CA GLY A 43 7.65 7.76 23.99
C GLY A 43 8.95 8.17 23.28
N ARG A 44 9.09 7.94 21.97
CA ARG A 44 10.22 8.40 21.14
C ARG A 44 10.07 9.87 20.76
N GLY A 45 11.16 10.64 20.85
CA GLY A 45 11.15 12.08 20.58
C GLY A 45 10.59 12.94 21.74
N THR A 46 10.65 12.44 22.98
CA THR A 46 10.16 13.12 24.17
C THR A 46 11.29 13.47 25.14
N ARG A 47 11.30 14.69 25.70
CA ARG A 47 12.28 15.13 26.71
C ARG A 47 11.64 15.99 27.79
N ILE A 48 11.99 15.71 29.04
CA ILE A 48 11.61 16.51 30.21
C ILE A 48 12.66 17.60 30.39
N VAL A 49 12.22 18.83 30.62
CA VAL A 49 13.08 19.99 30.88
C VAL A 49 12.73 20.55 32.26
N GLU A 50 13.65 20.37 33.21
CA GLU A 50 13.50 20.86 34.60
C GLU A 50 14.17 22.22 34.80
N ASN A 51 15.18 22.56 34.00
CA ASN A 51 15.91 23.82 34.06
C ASN A 51 16.02 24.49 32.68
N LYS A 52 15.97 25.83 32.67
CA LYS A 52 16.00 26.62 31.43
C LYS A 52 17.29 26.42 30.62
N ASP A 53 18.41 26.20 31.30
CA ASP A 53 19.73 26.01 30.65
C ASP A 53 19.81 24.72 29.81
N ALA A 54 18.98 23.71 30.09
CA ALA A 54 18.93 22.48 29.29
C ALA A 54 17.92 22.54 28.14
N LEU A 55 17.09 23.59 28.06
CA LEU A 55 15.94 23.68 27.16
C LEU A 55 16.36 23.65 25.68
N GLU A 56 17.33 24.48 25.28
CA GLU A 56 17.83 24.54 23.91
C GLU A 56 18.39 23.19 23.44
N ASN A 57 19.23 22.56 24.27
CA ASN A 57 19.80 21.25 23.99
C ASN A 57 18.73 20.15 23.92
N ALA A 58 17.74 20.17 24.81
CA ALA A 58 16.63 19.23 24.80
C ALA A 58 15.76 19.38 23.54
N PHE A 59 15.50 20.62 23.12
CA PHE A 59 14.73 20.93 21.92
C PHE A 59 15.42 20.45 20.64
N ILE A 60 16.71 20.75 20.47
CA ILE A 60 17.52 20.29 19.32
C ILE A 60 17.57 18.76 19.27
N ARG A 61 17.80 18.10 20.41
CA ARG A 61 17.82 16.63 20.47
C ARG A 61 16.46 16.03 20.13
N CYS A 62 15.36 16.61 20.63
CA CYS A 62 14.00 16.19 20.26
C CYS A 62 13.76 16.34 18.75
N GLN A 63 14.18 17.44 18.12
CA GLN A 63 14.03 17.64 16.68
C GLN A 63 14.82 16.62 15.88
N SER A 64 16.09 16.39 16.23
CA SER A 64 16.95 15.44 15.55
C SER A 64 16.43 14.00 15.69
N GLU A 65 15.92 13.62 16.87
CA GLU A 65 15.32 12.31 17.09
C GLU A 65 13.99 12.16 16.31
N ALA A 66 13.18 13.22 16.25
CA ALA A 66 11.93 13.23 15.49
C ALA A 66 12.16 13.14 13.97
N ASP A 67 13.15 13.85 13.45
CA ASP A 67 13.54 13.80 12.05
C ASP A 67 14.10 12.42 11.66
N ALA A 68 15.01 11.87 12.47
CA ALA A 68 15.58 10.55 12.23
C ALA A 68 14.54 9.41 12.32
N ALA A 69 13.55 9.54 13.21
CA ALA A 69 12.54 8.50 13.43
C ALA A 69 11.30 8.63 12.54
N PHE A 70 10.87 9.86 12.21
CA PHE A 70 9.57 10.14 11.58
C PHE A 70 9.66 11.04 10.34
N GLY A 71 10.84 11.60 10.01
CA GLY A 71 11.04 12.52 8.88
C GLY A 71 10.36 13.88 9.03
N VAL A 72 9.90 14.21 10.25
CA VAL A 72 9.21 15.46 10.58
C VAL A 72 9.76 15.99 11.90
N CYS A 73 10.35 17.18 11.87
CA CYS A 73 10.99 17.82 13.03
C CYS A 73 10.04 18.65 13.90
N ASP A 74 8.73 18.61 13.65
CA ASP A 74 7.74 19.38 14.39
C ASP A 74 7.60 18.88 15.84
N LEU A 75 7.70 19.81 16.78
CA LEU A 75 7.59 19.56 18.21
C LEU A 75 6.44 20.35 18.82
N TYR A 76 5.93 19.90 19.96
CA TYR A 76 4.95 20.61 20.79
C TYR A 76 5.34 20.49 22.27
N VAL A 77 4.75 21.32 23.14
CA VAL A 77 5.14 21.42 24.56
C VAL A 77 3.92 21.37 25.49
N GLU A 78 4.08 20.67 26.62
CA GLU A 78 3.08 20.56 27.68
C GLU A 78 3.72 20.73 29.07
N GLU A 79 2.91 21.05 30.08
CA GLU A 79 3.30 20.92 31.49
C GLU A 79 3.65 19.45 31.80
N PHE A 80 4.69 19.22 32.61
CA PHE A 80 5.07 17.88 33.06
C PHE A 80 4.57 17.63 34.49
N LEU A 81 3.87 16.52 34.69
CA LEU A 81 3.37 16.10 36.00
C LEU A 81 4.26 14.97 36.58
N PRO A 82 5.19 15.26 37.51
CA PRO A 82 6.25 14.34 37.90
C PRO A 82 5.79 13.10 38.70
N HIS A 83 4.72 13.24 39.49
CA HIS A 83 4.22 12.18 40.38
C HIS A 83 2.79 11.78 40.04
N ALA A 84 2.55 11.48 38.75
CA ALA A 84 1.23 11.07 38.28
C ALA A 84 1.04 9.54 38.30
N ARG A 85 -0.19 9.10 38.55
CA ARG A 85 -0.65 7.75 38.17
C ARG A 85 -1.09 7.77 36.71
N HIS A 86 -0.66 6.79 35.93
CA HIS A 86 -1.09 6.61 34.54
C HIS A 86 -2.30 5.67 34.53
N ILE A 87 -3.49 6.22 34.31
CA ILE A 87 -4.76 5.49 34.28
C ILE A 87 -5.31 5.46 32.86
N GLU A 88 -5.77 4.30 32.45
CA GLU A 88 -6.31 4.07 31.11
C GLU A 88 -7.75 3.60 31.19
N VAL A 89 -8.61 4.04 30.28
CA VAL A 89 -9.98 3.55 30.15
C VAL A 89 -10.14 2.79 28.86
N GLN A 90 -10.57 1.52 28.96
CA GLN A 90 -10.94 0.73 27.79
C GLN A 90 -12.29 1.19 27.25
N ILE A 91 -12.33 1.63 26.00
CA ILE A 91 -13.55 2.03 25.29
C ILE A 91 -13.83 1.06 24.15
N ILE A 92 -15.11 0.79 23.90
CA ILE A 92 -15.61 0.20 22.66
C ILE A 92 -16.80 1.02 22.13
N GLY A 93 -16.81 1.29 20.83
CA GLY A 93 -17.92 1.98 20.16
C GLY A 93 -18.37 1.24 18.90
N ASP A 94 -19.68 1.23 18.63
CA ASP A 94 -20.26 0.59 17.44
C ASP A 94 -20.62 1.59 16.31
N GLN A 95 -21.08 1.05 15.18
CA GLN A 95 -21.49 1.87 14.03
C GLN A 95 -22.83 2.59 14.24
N CYS A 96 -23.61 2.20 15.26
CA CYS A 96 -24.89 2.79 15.62
C CYS A 96 -24.73 4.01 16.54
N GLY A 97 -23.50 4.31 16.98
CA GLY A 97 -23.18 5.43 17.87
C GLY A 97 -23.23 5.09 19.36
N ASN A 98 -23.38 3.80 19.72
CA ASN A 98 -23.27 3.37 21.11
C ASN A 98 -21.80 3.28 21.51
N VAL A 99 -21.49 3.72 22.72
CA VAL A 99 -20.14 3.68 23.30
C VAL A 99 -20.23 3.27 24.75
N VAL A 100 -19.41 2.31 25.17
CA VAL A 100 -19.30 1.85 26.56
C VAL A 100 -17.84 1.77 26.99
N HIS A 101 -17.61 1.88 28.31
CA HIS A 101 -16.31 1.59 28.90
C HIS A 101 -16.28 0.16 29.46
N LEU A 102 -15.12 -0.48 29.41
CA LEU A 102 -14.90 -1.84 29.95
C LEU A 102 -14.01 -1.81 31.21
N GLY A 103 -13.97 -0.66 31.88
CA GLY A 103 -13.21 -0.43 33.11
C GLY A 103 -11.86 0.23 32.85
N GLU A 104 -11.13 0.47 33.94
CA GLU A 104 -9.83 1.12 33.91
C GLU A 104 -8.65 0.17 34.16
N ARG A 105 -7.48 0.58 33.67
CA ARG A 105 -6.19 -0.03 33.97
C ARG A 105 -5.26 0.99 34.61
N GLU A 106 -4.43 0.53 35.53
CA GLU A 106 -3.27 1.27 36.01
C GLU A 106 -2.01 0.78 35.31
N CYS A 107 -1.35 1.70 34.62
CA CYS A 107 -0.09 1.49 33.92
C CYS A 107 1.06 2.28 34.54
N SER A 108 0.96 2.69 35.81
CA SER A 108 1.95 3.57 36.47
C SER A 108 3.34 2.92 36.64
N ALA A 109 3.45 1.59 36.65
CA ALA A 109 4.74 0.90 36.76
C ALA A 109 5.46 0.89 35.40
N GLN A 110 6.14 2.00 35.11
CA GLN A 110 6.87 2.25 33.87
C GLN A 110 8.33 2.56 34.16
N ARG A 111 9.22 2.22 33.23
CA ARG A 111 10.64 2.53 33.28
C ARG A 111 11.01 3.35 32.05
N ARG A 112 11.50 4.58 32.22
CA ARG A 112 11.76 5.51 31.10
C ARG A 112 10.59 5.58 30.09
N ASN A 113 9.35 5.65 30.60
CA ASN A 113 8.08 5.65 29.85
C ASN A 113 7.70 4.32 29.17
N GLN A 114 8.46 3.23 29.36
CA GLN A 114 8.08 1.89 28.90
C GLN A 114 7.27 1.18 29.98
N LYS A 115 6.03 0.77 29.68
CA LYS A 115 5.17 0.02 30.62
C LYS A 115 5.77 -1.36 30.91
N VAL A 116 5.82 -1.75 32.18
CA VAL A 116 6.43 -3.02 32.65
C VAL A 116 5.41 -3.93 33.32
N VAL A 117 4.55 -3.35 34.17
CA VAL A 117 3.48 -4.07 34.88
C VAL A 117 2.19 -3.26 34.78
N GLU A 118 1.09 -3.94 34.43
CA GLU A 118 -0.25 -3.35 34.34
C GLU A 118 -1.22 -4.03 35.29
N ILE A 119 -2.16 -3.25 35.81
CA ILE A 119 -3.12 -3.69 36.82
C ILE A 119 -4.55 -3.33 36.37
N ALA A 120 -5.53 -4.20 36.59
CA ALA A 120 -6.94 -3.87 36.45
C ALA A 120 -7.77 -4.48 37.60
N PRO A 121 -8.74 -3.78 38.19
CA PRO A 121 -8.86 -2.32 38.22
C PRO A 121 -7.72 -1.66 39.03
N ALA A 122 -7.62 -0.33 39.02
CA ALA A 122 -6.56 0.39 39.75
C ALA A 122 -6.73 0.23 41.29
N PRO A 123 -5.71 -0.29 42.02
CA PRO A 123 -5.76 -0.45 43.48
C PRO A 123 -5.71 0.90 44.20
N ASN A 124 -6.25 0.96 45.43
CA ASN A 124 -6.25 2.16 46.26
C ASN A 124 -6.73 3.43 45.50
N PHE A 125 -7.85 3.31 44.78
CA PHE A 125 -8.36 4.35 43.88
C PHE A 125 -9.82 4.66 44.19
N SER A 126 -10.09 5.91 44.57
CA SER A 126 -11.43 6.38 44.98
C SER A 126 -12.48 6.08 43.91
N ILE A 127 -13.63 5.53 44.33
CA ILE A 127 -14.75 5.24 43.42
C ILE A 127 -15.28 6.50 42.73
N THR A 128 -15.32 7.62 43.46
CA THR A 128 -15.77 8.90 42.91
C THR A 128 -14.82 9.42 41.83
N LEU A 129 -13.52 9.26 42.03
CA LEU A 129 -12.52 9.64 41.04
C LEU A 129 -12.57 8.72 39.81
N ARG A 130 -12.71 7.41 40.03
CA ARG A 130 -12.92 6.41 38.97
C ARG A 130 -14.12 6.78 38.10
N ASP A 131 -15.28 7.04 38.69
CA ASP A 131 -16.49 7.39 37.95
C ASP A 131 -16.31 8.68 37.14
N LYS A 132 -15.61 9.69 37.69
CA LYS A 132 -15.31 10.94 36.94
C LYS A 132 -14.47 10.66 35.69
N ILE A 133 -13.44 9.82 35.80
CA ILE A 133 -12.54 9.48 34.68
C ILE A 133 -13.27 8.62 33.63
N LEU A 134 -13.98 7.58 34.06
CA LEU A 134 -14.74 6.70 33.16
C LEU A 134 -15.80 7.48 32.37
N ASN A 135 -16.57 8.34 33.04
CA ASN A 135 -17.56 9.19 32.37
C ASN A 135 -16.93 10.20 31.41
N SER A 136 -15.75 10.74 31.75
CA SER A 136 -15.01 11.66 30.87
C SER A 136 -14.56 10.95 29.58
N ALA A 137 -14.05 9.72 29.68
CA ALA A 137 -13.66 8.91 28.53
C ALA A 137 -14.85 8.59 27.62
N VAL A 138 -15.97 8.15 28.20
CA VAL A 138 -17.20 7.87 27.43
C VAL A 138 -17.74 9.13 26.76
N THR A 139 -17.80 10.26 27.48
CA THR A 139 -18.28 11.54 26.93
C THR A 139 -17.44 11.97 25.72
N LEU A 140 -16.11 11.90 25.85
CA LEU A 140 -15.21 12.24 24.76
C LEU A 140 -15.38 11.29 23.56
N ALA A 141 -15.45 9.98 23.80
CA ALA A 141 -15.63 8.99 22.74
C ALA A 141 -16.99 9.14 22.02
N GLN A 142 -18.08 9.41 22.74
CA GLN A 142 -19.40 9.67 22.16
C GLN A 142 -19.39 10.92 21.27
N GLN A 143 -18.79 12.02 21.74
CA GLN A 143 -18.72 13.26 20.97
C GLN A 143 -17.91 13.11 19.67
N GLN A 144 -16.92 12.21 19.65
CA GLN A 144 -16.15 11.90 18.45
C GLN A 144 -16.76 10.79 17.59
N SER A 145 -17.95 10.27 17.95
CA SER A 145 -18.58 9.13 17.27
C SER A 145 -17.62 7.93 17.13
N TYR A 146 -16.91 7.63 18.23
CA TYR A 146 -15.84 6.64 18.24
C TYR A 146 -16.33 5.24 17.85
N LYS A 147 -15.54 4.52 17.05
CA LYS A 147 -15.86 3.18 16.54
C LYS A 147 -14.69 2.24 16.77
N SER A 148 -14.99 0.96 17.00
CA SER A 148 -14.02 -0.07 17.39
C SER A 148 -13.52 0.08 18.83
N LEU A 149 -12.44 -0.63 19.18
CA LEU A 149 -11.76 -0.52 20.46
C LEU A 149 -10.82 0.68 20.49
N GLY A 150 -10.68 1.29 21.66
CA GLY A 150 -9.67 2.31 21.93
C GLY A 150 -9.35 2.40 23.40
N THR A 151 -8.18 2.95 23.70
CA THR A 151 -7.79 3.28 25.07
C THR A 151 -7.68 4.78 25.22
N PHE A 152 -8.31 5.33 26.25
CA PHE A 152 -8.22 6.73 26.61
C PHE A 152 -7.34 6.87 27.84
N GLU A 153 -6.23 7.59 27.72
CA GLU A 153 -5.19 7.67 28.75
C GLU A 153 -5.28 8.97 29.54
N PHE A 154 -5.07 8.87 30.85
CA PHE A 154 -5.17 9.95 31.81
C PHE A 154 -3.98 9.93 32.79
N LEU A 155 -3.49 11.12 33.15
CA LEU A 155 -2.64 11.31 34.32
C LEU A 155 -3.49 11.73 35.51
N VAL A 156 -3.23 11.15 36.67
CA VAL A 156 -3.96 11.44 37.91
C VAL A 156 -2.99 11.83 39.01
N ASP A 157 -3.22 12.98 39.63
CA ASP A 157 -2.42 13.49 40.75
C ASP A 157 -3.05 13.06 42.09
N GLY A 158 -2.64 11.88 42.56
CA GLY A 158 -3.12 11.27 43.80
C GLY A 158 -4.36 10.38 43.67
N ASN A 159 -4.95 10.01 44.81
CA ASN A 159 -5.95 8.94 44.92
C ASN A 159 -7.28 9.38 45.55
N GLU A 160 -7.37 10.64 45.96
CA GLU A 160 -8.50 11.18 46.73
C GLU A 160 -9.67 11.54 45.80
N PRO A 161 -10.92 11.64 46.31
CA PRO A 161 -12.09 11.99 45.49
C PRO A 161 -11.96 13.30 44.69
N ASP A 162 -11.14 14.23 45.17
CA ASP A 162 -10.92 15.57 44.60
C ASP A 162 -9.56 15.71 43.90
N SER A 163 -8.82 14.60 43.73
CA SER A 163 -7.59 14.56 42.93
C SER A 163 -7.83 15.09 41.52
N GLN A 164 -6.86 15.84 41.01
CA GLN A 164 -6.90 16.32 39.63
C GLN A 164 -6.53 15.19 38.67
N PHE A 165 -7.17 15.18 37.50
CA PHE A 165 -6.82 14.27 36.42
C PHE A 165 -6.83 15.02 35.09
N TYR A 166 -5.99 14.56 34.16
CA TYR A 166 -5.80 15.19 32.86
C TYR A 166 -5.75 14.12 31.77
N PHE A 167 -6.50 14.31 30.70
CA PHE A 167 -6.41 13.49 29.50
C PHE A 167 -5.08 13.74 28.78
N ILE A 168 -4.42 12.68 28.33
CA ILE A 168 -3.16 12.73 27.58
C ILE A 168 -3.42 12.42 26.11
N GLU A 169 -3.92 11.21 25.82
CA GLU A 169 -4.07 10.72 24.47
C GLU A 169 -5.15 9.64 24.37
N ALA A 170 -5.58 9.37 23.14
CA ALA A 170 -6.47 8.25 22.83
C ALA A 170 -5.77 7.32 21.82
N ASN A 171 -5.40 6.13 22.26
CA ASN A 171 -4.82 5.10 21.42
C ASN A 171 -5.93 4.35 20.67
N ALA A 172 -6.10 4.66 19.38
CA ALA A 172 -7.16 4.10 18.54
C ALA A 172 -6.88 2.68 18.02
N ARG A 173 -6.43 1.80 18.92
CA ARG A 173 -5.99 0.42 18.64
C ARG A 173 -6.12 -0.44 19.88
N LEU A 174 -6.08 -1.76 19.69
CA LEU A 174 -5.88 -2.70 20.80
C LEU A 174 -4.48 -2.48 21.40
N GLN A 175 -4.40 -2.38 22.72
CA GLN A 175 -3.12 -2.28 23.44
C GLN A 175 -2.65 -3.64 23.94
N VAL A 176 -1.36 -3.76 24.24
CA VAL A 176 -0.70 -5.03 24.65
C VAL A 176 -1.35 -5.58 25.93
N GLU A 177 -1.68 -4.66 26.84
CA GLU A 177 -2.29 -4.79 28.16
C GLU A 177 -3.82 -4.93 28.16
N HIS A 178 -4.48 -5.11 27.00
CA HIS A 178 -5.93 -5.38 26.95
C HIS A 178 -6.33 -6.63 27.78
N THR A 179 -5.41 -7.58 27.93
CA THR A 179 -5.57 -8.86 28.63
C THR A 179 -6.02 -8.69 30.08
N VAL A 180 -5.53 -7.68 30.82
CA VAL A 180 -5.98 -7.47 32.21
C VAL A 180 -7.44 -7.03 32.26
N THR A 181 -7.91 -6.29 31.25
CA THR A 181 -9.32 -5.94 31.09
C THR A 181 -10.15 -7.17 30.74
N GLU A 182 -9.67 -8.05 29.85
CA GLU A 182 -10.35 -9.32 29.54
C GLU A 182 -10.53 -10.19 30.79
N GLU A 183 -9.50 -10.34 31.62
CA GLU A 183 -9.56 -11.20 32.81
C GLU A 183 -10.54 -10.69 33.87
N VAL A 184 -10.63 -9.37 34.09
CA VAL A 184 -11.57 -8.83 35.09
C VAL A 184 -13.00 -8.70 34.58
N THR A 185 -13.22 -8.57 33.27
CA THR A 185 -14.57 -8.45 32.69
C THR A 185 -15.13 -9.79 32.20
N GLY A 186 -14.27 -10.70 31.77
CA GLY A 186 -14.61 -11.92 31.04
C GLY A 186 -14.97 -11.68 29.57
N ILE A 187 -14.69 -10.50 29.03
CA ILE A 187 -14.98 -10.12 27.64
C ILE A 187 -13.77 -10.41 26.77
N ASP A 188 -13.98 -11.10 25.65
CA ASP A 188 -12.98 -11.25 24.58
C ASP A 188 -12.99 -9.97 23.73
N LEU A 189 -11.95 -9.15 23.91
CA LEU A 189 -11.88 -7.83 23.26
C LEU A 189 -11.59 -7.98 21.78
N VAL A 190 -10.74 -8.92 21.38
CA VAL A 190 -10.41 -9.16 19.96
C VAL A 190 -11.66 -9.59 19.18
N SER A 191 -12.42 -10.55 19.73
CA SER A 191 -13.68 -10.99 19.15
C SER A 191 -14.68 -9.83 19.06
N SER A 192 -14.85 -9.06 20.14
CA SER A 192 -15.75 -7.91 20.16
C SER A 192 -15.38 -6.86 19.10
N GLN A 193 -14.08 -6.62 18.91
CA GLN A 193 -13.57 -5.72 17.87
C GLN A 193 -13.94 -6.19 16.47
N ILE A 194 -13.77 -7.49 16.19
CA ILE A 194 -14.12 -8.10 14.92
C ILE A 194 -15.64 -8.02 14.68
N GLN A 195 -16.47 -8.32 15.68
CA GLN A 195 -17.92 -8.25 15.54
C GLN A 195 -18.42 -6.83 15.22
N VAL A 196 -17.89 -5.82 15.92
CA VAL A 196 -18.20 -4.41 15.62
C VAL A 196 -17.73 -4.01 14.23
N ALA A 197 -16.57 -4.49 13.78
CA ALA A 197 -16.08 -4.25 12.42
C ALA A 197 -16.97 -4.89 11.35
N LEU A 198 -17.60 -6.04 11.65
CA LEU A 198 -18.61 -6.68 10.80
C LEU A 198 -19.97 -5.96 10.79
N GLY A 199 -20.14 -4.92 11.61
CA GLY A 199 -21.36 -4.10 11.66
C GLY A 199 -22.32 -4.47 12.77
N HIS A 200 -21.96 -5.41 13.66
CA HIS A 200 -22.79 -5.71 14.82
C HIS A 200 -22.80 -4.55 15.83
N SER A 201 -23.97 -4.26 16.39
CA SER A 201 -24.14 -3.27 17.46
C SER A 201 -23.70 -3.83 18.82
N LEU A 202 -23.37 -2.95 19.77
CA LEU A 202 -23.00 -3.36 21.13
C LEU A 202 -24.12 -4.16 21.82
N THR A 203 -25.39 -3.84 21.54
CA THR A 203 -26.55 -4.61 22.03
C THR A 203 -26.58 -6.03 21.47
N GLU A 204 -26.28 -6.23 20.19
CA GLU A 204 -26.28 -7.57 19.57
C GLU A 204 -25.19 -8.49 20.13
N ILE A 205 -24.05 -7.92 20.52
CA ILE A 205 -22.96 -8.66 21.14
C ILE A 205 -23.03 -8.68 22.68
N GLY A 206 -24.09 -8.12 23.27
CA GLY A 206 -24.35 -8.17 24.71
C GLY A 206 -23.45 -7.27 25.56
N LEU A 207 -22.92 -6.18 24.99
CA LEU A 207 -22.04 -5.22 25.66
C LEU A 207 -22.73 -3.91 26.05
N ASP A 208 -24.04 -3.77 25.85
CA ASP A 208 -24.82 -2.60 26.23
C ASP A 208 -25.35 -2.63 27.68
N ALA A 209 -25.18 -3.76 28.38
CA ALA A 209 -25.63 -3.92 29.76
C ALA A 209 -24.64 -3.30 30.76
N ALA A 210 -25.14 -2.64 31.82
CA ALA A 210 -24.34 -2.12 32.93
C ALA A 210 -23.48 -3.21 33.64
N GLU A 211 -23.83 -4.48 33.46
CA GLU A 211 -23.04 -5.62 33.95
C GLU A 211 -21.72 -5.83 33.18
N SER A 212 -21.62 -5.39 31.92
CA SER A 212 -20.40 -5.52 31.09
C SER A 212 -19.23 -4.67 31.60
N SER A 213 -19.52 -3.60 32.35
CA SER A 213 -18.55 -2.72 32.99
C SER A 213 -18.12 -3.14 34.41
N VAL A 214 -18.65 -4.25 34.95
CA VAL A 214 -18.34 -4.69 36.31
C VAL A 214 -17.08 -5.56 36.34
N THR A 215 -15.99 -5.01 36.85
CA THR A 215 -14.73 -5.75 37.07
C THR A 215 -14.83 -6.72 38.24
N LYS A 216 -14.42 -7.98 38.05
CA LYS A 216 -14.44 -9.04 39.07
C LYS A 216 -13.03 -9.32 39.57
N GLY A 217 -12.73 -8.88 40.80
CA GLY A 217 -11.44 -9.09 41.44
C GLY A 217 -10.32 -8.25 40.80
N TYR A 218 -9.09 -8.75 40.80
CA TYR A 218 -7.91 -8.05 40.25
C TYR A 218 -7.19 -8.91 39.22
N ALA A 219 -6.65 -8.25 38.20
CA ALA A 219 -5.70 -8.78 37.24
C ALA A 219 -4.39 -8.01 37.26
N ILE A 220 -3.27 -8.72 37.13
CA ILE A 220 -1.93 -8.15 36.94
C ILE A 220 -1.33 -8.79 35.70
N GLN A 221 -0.81 -7.97 34.79
CA GLN A 221 0.04 -8.42 33.68
C GLN A 221 1.48 -7.99 33.96
N ALA A 222 2.42 -8.93 33.78
CA ALA A 222 3.86 -8.67 33.78
C ALA A 222 4.43 -8.89 32.38
N ARG A 223 5.19 -7.90 31.87
CA ARG A 223 5.85 -7.96 30.56
C ARG A 223 7.23 -8.61 30.68
N LEU A 224 7.30 -9.89 30.29
CA LEU A 224 8.54 -10.64 30.27
C LEU A 224 9.32 -10.30 29.00
N ASN A 225 10.42 -9.58 29.17
CA ASN A 225 11.28 -9.09 28.11
C ASN A 225 12.63 -9.82 28.12
N LEU A 226 13.21 -10.01 26.93
CA LEU A 226 14.56 -10.52 26.70
C LEU A 226 15.60 -9.44 26.94
N GLU A 227 15.67 -8.93 28.15
CA GLU A 227 16.59 -7.86 28.50
C GLU A 227 17.01 -7.95 29.98
N THR A 228 18.23 -7.52 30.28
CA THR A 228 18.68 -7.27 31.65
C THR A 228 18.79 -5.79 31.90
N ILE A 229 18.50 -5.39 33.14
CA ILE A 229 18.46 -3.98 33.55
C ILE A 229 19.62 -3.76 34.52
N ASN A 230 20.48 -2.79 34.21
CA ASN A 230 21.59 -2.41 35.07
C ASN A 230 21.15 -1.36 36.10
N ALA A 231 21.94 -1.17 37.16
CA ALA A 231 21.66 -0.21 38.23
C ALA A 231 21.62 1.26 37.75
N ASP A 232 22.22 1.58 36.60
CA ASP A 232 22.17 2.90 35.95
C ASP A 232 20.93 3.10 35.04
N GLY A 233 20.06 2.09 34.96
CA GLY A 233 18.85 2.08 34.14
C GLY A 233 19.05 1.74 32.67
N SER A 234 20.29 1.43 32.26
CA SER A 234 20.56 0.91 30.91
C SER A 234 19.96 -0.48 30.71
N VAL A 235 19.51 -0.75 29.48
CA VAL A 235 18.98 -2.04 29.05
C VAL A 235 20.03 -2.75 28.23
N MET A 236 20.29 -4.00 28.57
CA MET A 236 21.06 -4.89 27.72
C MET A 236 20.10 -5.89 27.07
N PRO A 237 19.78 -5.74 25.78
CA PRO A 237 18.97 -6.72 25.08
C PRO A 237 19.71 -8.06 25.02
N SER A 238 18.98 -9.15 25.24
CA SER A 238 19.52 -10.51 25.23
C SER A 238 19.04 -11.25 23.98
N SER A 239 19.97 -11.75 23.18
CA SER A 239 19.70 -12.69 22.10
C SER A 239 20.32 -14.04 22.35
N GLY A 240 19.70 -15.10 21.83
CA GLY A 240 20.20 -16.46 21.97
C GLY A 240 19.14 -17.50 21.65
N LYS A 241 19.44 -18.76 21.95
CA LYS A 241 18.51 -19.86 21.71
C LYS A 241 17.86 -20.27 23.02
N LEU A 242 16.53 -20.30 23.05
CA LEU A 242 15.78 -20.77 24.22
C LEU A 242 16.04 -22.28 24.42
N THR A 243 16.78 -22.65 25.47
CA THR A 243 17.06 -24.06 25.79
C THR A 243 15.97 -24.68 26.67
N ALA A 244 15.25 -23.85 27.43
CA ALA A 244 14.03 -24.21 28.14
C ALA A 244 13.04 -23.04 28.07
N TYR A 245 11.76 -23.36 27.89
CA TYR A 245 10.66 -22.40 27.87
C TYR A 245 9.40 -23.09 28.42
N ASP A 246 9.28 -23.12 29.75
CA ASP A 246 8.12 -23.66 30.45
C ASP A 246 7.33 -22.50 31.05
N VAL A 247 6.16 -22.22 30.47
CA VAL A 247 5.29 -21.13 30.90
C VAL A 247 4.47 -21.51 32.15
N PRO A 248 4.17 -20.56 33.04
CA PRO A 248 3.33 -20.83 34.20
C PRO A 248 1.88 -21.04 33.77
N ASN A 249 1.21 -21.95 34.48
CA ASN A 249 -0.14 -22.41 34.16
C ASN A 249 -0.95 -22.61 35.45
N GLY A 250 -2.27 -22.63 35.33
CA GLY A 250 -3.17 -22.96 36.44
C GLY A 250 -4.38 -22.03 36.51
N LEU A 251 -5.24 -22.25 37.51
CA LEU A 251 -6.46 -21.45 37.67
C LEU A 251 -6.11 -19.96 37.86
N GLY A 252 -6.58 -19.11 36.95
CA GLY A 252 -6.32 -17.66 36.97
C GLY A 252 -4.85 -17.29 36.71
N VAL A 253 -4.13 -18.10 35.93
CA VAL A 253 -2.83 -17.78 35.34
C VAL A 253 -2.95 -18.02 33.84
N ARG A 254 -2.75 -16.97 33.04
CA ARG A 254 -2.76 -16.95 31.58
C ARG A 254 -1.40 -16.45 31.11
N THR A 255 -0.84 -17.07 30.08
CA THR A 255 0.42 -16.61 29.47
C THR A 255 0.22 -16.45 27.97
N ASP A 256 0.37 -15.22 27.49
CA ASP A 256 0.33 -14.87 26.07
C ASP A 256 1.77 -14.60 25.60
N GLY A 257 2.42 -15.54 24.93
CA GLY A 257 3.79 -15.39 24.43
C GLY A 257 4.05 -16.25 23.20
N PHE A 258 5.15 -16.00 22.49
CA PHE A 258 5.50 -16.71 21.25
C PHE A 258 6.72 -17.65 21.39
N GLY A 259 7.38 -17.67 22.55
CA GLY A 259 8.56 -18.50 22.78
C GLY A 259 8.27 -20.01 22.72
N TYR A 260 9.25 -20.79 22.29
CA TYR A 260 9.27 -22.26 22.38
C TYR A 260 10.72 -22.77 22.44
N VAL A 261 10.93 -24.00 22.93
CA VAL A 261 12.27 -24.59 23.02
C VAL A 261 12.91 -24.68 21.64
N GLY A 262 14.12 -24.15 21.52
CA GLY A 262 14.88 -24.08 20.29
C GLY A 262 14.64 -22.82 19.45
N TYR A 263 13.75 -21.92 19.87
CA TYR A 263 13.55 -20.62 19.24
C TYR A 263 14.81 -19.75 19.37
N GLU A 264 15.26 -19.18 18.26
CA GLU A 264 16.40 -18.26 18.21
C GLU A 264 15.89 -16.82 18.23
N THR A 265 16.22 -16.10 19.30
CA THR A 265 15.76 -14.73 19.51
C THR A 265 16.66 -13.74 18.77
N SER A 266 16.06 -12.69 18.22
CA SER A 266 16.73 -11.66 17.43
C SER A 266 16.56 -10.30 18.10
N THR A 267 17.61 -9.49 18.13
CA THR A 267 17.56 -8.10 18.59
C THR A 267 16.94 -7.15 17.56
N ALA A 268 16.57 -7.63 16.37
CA ALA A 268 15.91 -6.84 15.35
C ALA A 268 14.42 -6.53 15.65
N PHE A 269 13.83 -7.19 16.64
CA PHE A 269 12.43 -7.05 17.03
C PHE A 269 12.32 -6.59 18.50
N ASP A 270 11.10 -6.22 18.92
CA ASP A 270 10.81 -5.85 20.32
C ASP A 270 11.22 -6.97 21.29
N SER A 271 11.72 -6.59 22.47
CA SER A 271 12.24 -7.53 23.47
C SER A 271 11.16 -8.31 24.21
N LEU A 272 9.88 -7.92 24.12
CA LEU A 272 8.76 -8.61 24.78
C LEU A 272 8.62 -10.05 24.26
N LEU A 273 8.87 -11.04 25.13
CA LEU A 273 8.74 -12.48 24.81
C LEU A 273 7.36 -13.02 25.17
N ALA A 274 6.87 -12.64 26.35
CA ALA A 274 5.61 -13.14 26.88
C ALA A 274 4.96 -12.12 27.83
N LYS A 275 3.64 -12.23 27.95
CA LYS A 275 2.82 -11.50 28.91
C LYS A 275 2.30 -12.53 29.90
N VAL A 276 2.65 -12.40 31.17
CA VAL A 276 2.16 -13.29 32.23
C VAL A 276 1.03 -12.57 32.95
N ILE A 277 -0.19 -13.08 32.80
CA ILE A 277 -1.42 -12.46 33.28
C ILE A 277 -2.02 -13.29 34.41
N ILE A 278 -2.34 -12.62 35.50
CA ILE A 278 -2.74 -13.24 36.75
C ILE A 278 -4.07 -12.67 37.14
N HIS A 279 -5.06 -13.54 37.31
CA HIS A 279 -6.39 -13.15 37.78
C HIS A 279 -6.68 -13.76 39.15
N THR A 280 -7.28 -12.96 40.02
CA THR A 280 -7.85 -13.41 41.28
C THR A 280 -9.23 -12.82 41.46
N LYS A 281 -10.14 -13.60 42.08
CA LYS A 281 -11.50 -13.17 42.41
C LYS A 281 -11.59 -12.41 43.75
N THR A 282 -10.51 -12.38 44.51
CA THR A 282 -10.45 -11.66 45.79
C THR A 282 -10.44 -10.15 45.58
N THR A 283 -10.92 -9.40 46.57
CA THR A 283 -10.84 -7.94 46.61
C THR A 283 -9.53 -7.45 47.26
N ASN A 284 -8.65 -8.37 47.66
CA ASN A 284 -7.33 -8.04 48.21
C ASN A 284 -6.26 -8.04 47.10
N PHE A 285 -5.77 -6.87 46.72
CA PHE A 285 -4.75 -6.72 45.69
C PHE A 285 -3.44 -7.47 46.02
N GLN A 286 -3.08 -7.58 47.30
CA GLN A 286 -1.87 -8.30 47.74
C GLN A 286 -1.87 -9.78 47.32
N GLU A 287 -3.04 -10.42 47.26
CA GLU A 287 -3.14 -11.80 46.78
C GLU A 287 -2.87 -11.93 45.29
N ALA A 288 -3.27 -10.93 44.48
CA ALA A 288 -2.94 -10.88 43.06
C ALA A 288 -1.43 -10.76 42.86
N ALA A 289 -0.78 -9.85 43.60
CA ALA A 289 0.67 -9.66 43.57
C ALA A 289 1.43 -10.92 44.01
N SER A 290 1.03 -11.54 45.13
CA SER A 290 1.63 -12.78 45.63
C SER A 290 1.51 -13.94 44.63
N LYS A 291 0.34 -14.06 43.98
CA LYS A 291 0.10 -15.07 42.94
C LYS A 291 0.91 -14.78 41.68
N ALA A 292 1.14 -13.51 41.34
CA ALA A 292 1.99 -13.13 40.22
C ALA A 292 3.46 -13.47 40.45
N VAL A 293 3.98 -13.20 41.65
CA VAL A 293 5.33 -13.63 42.05
C VAL A 293 5.45 -15.16 41.94
N ARG A 294 4.46 -15.91 42.45
CA ARG A 294 4.44 -17.38 42.35
C ARG A 294 4.49 -17.85 40.90
N ALA A 295 3.65 -17.30 40.02
CA ALA A 295 3.62 -17.67 38.61
C ALA A 295 4.94 -17.32 37.89
N LEU A 296 5.54 -16.17 38.17
CA LEU A 296 6.85 -15.84 37.59
C LEU A 296 7.96 -16.75 38.11
N SER A 297 7.90 -17.20 39.37
CA SER A 297 8.82 -18.22 39.90
C SER A 297 8.64 -19.61 39.27
N GLU A 298 7.45 -19.92 38.73
CA GLU A 298 7.18 -21.15 37.97
C GLU A 298 7.65 -21.06 36.51
N PHE A 299 7.92 -19.85 36.00
CA PHE A 299 8.34 -19.64 34.60
C PHE A 299 9.80 -20.05 34.42
N ARG A 300 10.04 -21.20 33.75
CA ARG A 300 11.40 -21.65 33.43
C ARG A 300 11.83 -21.14 32.07
N LEU A 301 12.77 -20.21 32.07
CA LEU A 301 13.39 -19.67 30.86
C LEU A 301 14.91 -19.87 30.94
N GLU A 302 15.47 -20.65 30.01
CA GLU A 302 16.92 -20.90 29.94
C GLU A 302 17.46 -20.60 28.54
N GLY A 303 18.75 -20.25 28.46
CA GLY A 303 19.46 -19.99 27.21
C GLY A 303 19.53 -18.51 26.79
N VAL A 304 18.77 -17.64 27.46
CA VAL A 304 18.78 -16.17 27.28
C VAL A 304 18.57 -15.49 28.64
N ARG A 305 19.08 -14.26 28.80
CA ARG A 305 18.81 -13.43 29.98
C ARG A 305 17.45 -12.72 29.80
N SER A 306 16.78 -12.42 30.90
CA SER A 306 15.47 -11.74 30.90
C SER A 306 15.28 -10.87 32.14
N ASN A 307 14.19 -10.10 32.16
CA ASN A 307 13.81 -9.23 33.27
C ASN A 307 13.01 -9.96 34.37
N LEU A 308 13.06 -11.30 34.46
CA LEU A 308 12.26 -12.08 35.42
C LEU A 308 12.48 -11.66 36.89
N SER A 309 13.74 -11.52 37.31
CA SER A 309 14.06 -11.10 38.69
C SER A 309 13.50 -9.70 38.99
N PHE A 310 13.68 -8.78 38.04
CA PHE A 310 13.16 -7.41 38.13
C PHE A 310 11.64 -7.36 38.31
N LEU A 311 10.89 -8.15 37.53
CA LEU A 311 9.44 -8.25 37.67
C LEU A 311 9.03 -8.80 39.04
N LYS A 312 9.71 -9.85 39.53
CA LYS A 312 9.44 -10.43 40.86
C LYS A 312 9.71 -9.43 41.99
N ASN A 313 10.77 -8.63 41.88
CA ASN A 313 11.10 -7.57 42.83
C ASN A 313 10.02 -6.47 42.85
N ILE A 314 9.58 -5.99 41.68
CA ILE A 314 8.49 -4.99 41.59
C ILE A 314 7.23 -5.49 42.30
N LEU A 315 6.79 -6.71 41.97
CA LEU A 315 5.55 -7.29 42.50
C LEU A 315 5.61 -7.59 44.02
N SER A 316 6.82 -7.66 44.58
CA SER A 316 7.04 -7.91 46.01
C SER A 316 7.32 -6.65 46.82
N HIS A 317 7.50 -5.51 46.16
CA HIS A 317 7.80 -4.25 46.83
C HIS A 317 6.58 -3.72 47.59
N GLU A 318 6.80 -3.19 48.80
CA GLU A 318 5.74 -2.73 49.70
C GLU A 318 4.84 -1.66 49.06
N SER A 319 5.44 -0.63 48.44
CA SER A 319 4.71 0.43 47.72
C SER A 319 3.82 -0.10 46.59
N PHE A 320 4.27 -1.12 45.85
CA PHE A 320 3.46 -1.74 44.79
C PHE A 320 2.27 -2.47 45.40
N ILE A 321 2.49 -3.29 46.43
CA ILE A 321 1.43 -4.05 47.13
C ILE A 321 0.37 -3.12 47.75
N GLN A 322 0.77 -1.93 48.21
CA GLN A 322 -0.13 -0.92 48.75
C GLN A 322 -0.86 -0.10 47.66
N GLY A 323 -0.49 -0.23 46.39
CA GLY A 323 -1.04 0.57 45.29
C GLY A 323 -0.58 2.03 45.32
N ASN A 324 0.57 2.31 45.95
CA ASN A 324 1.15 3.64 46.11
C ASN A 324 2.33 3.82 45.14
N ILE A 325 2.04 3.80 43.84
CA ILE A 325 3.02 3.94 42.75
C ILE A 325 2.66 5.13 41.85
N HIS A 326 3.67 5.68 41.17
CA HIS A 326 3.53 6.73 40.16
C HIS A 326 4.49 6.46 38.99
N THR A 327 4.37 7.18 37.88
CA THR A 327 5.14 6.93 36.63
C THR A 327 6.65 6.92 36.79
N ARG A 328 7.21 7.64 37.78
CA ARG A 328 8.64 7.65 38.11
C ARG A 328 9.07 6.61 39.16
N TRP A 329 8.13 5.90 39.78
CA TRP A 329 8.41 5.05 40.95
C TRP A 329 9.43 3.94 40.65
N VAL A 330 9.36 3.32 39.47
CA VAL A 330 10.33 2.28 39.08
C VAL A 330 11.73 2.88 38.89
N ASP A 331 11.82 4.04 38.24
CA ASP A 331 13.09 4.75 38.02
C ASP A 331 13.69 5.23 39.36
N ASP A 332 12.86 5.69 40.30
CA ASP A 332 13.28 6.16 41.63
C ASP A 332 13.71 5.02 42.57
N ASN A 333 13.28 3.77 42.32
CA ASN A 333 13.59 2.60 43.13
C ASN A 333 14.48 1.59 42.39
N LEU A 334 15.10 1.99 41.28
CA LEU A 334 15.77 1.06 40.38
C LEU A 334 16.87 0.24 41.06
N GLU A 335 17.68 0.87 41.92
CA GLU A 335 18.77 0.21 42.66
C GLU A 335 18.29 -1.01 43.46
N SER A 336 17.10 -0.96 44.06
CA SER A 336 16.56 -2.08 44.85
C SER A 336 15.82 -3.12 44.02
N LEU A 337 15.45 -2.77 42.77
CA LEU A 337 14.65 -3.63 41.89
C LEU A 337 15.50 -4.49 40.96
N VAL A 338 16.75 -4.10 40.67
CA VAL A 338 17.64 -4.81 39.73
C VAL A 338 18.38 -6.01 40.33
N ASP A 339 18.39 -6.15 41.66
CA ASP A 339 19.04 -7.27 42.35
C ASP A 339 18.44 -8.64 41.96
N ASP A 340 19.25 -9.70 42.08
CA ASP A 340 18.75 -11.06 41.89
C ASP A 340 17.62 -11.38 42.87
N TRP A 341 16.58 -12.05 42.37
CA TRP A 341 15.41 -12.40 43.17
C TRP A 341 15.80 -13.33 44.34
N PRO A 342 15.56 -12.95 45.61
CA PRO A 342 16.02 -13.71 46.77
C PRO A 342 15.16 -14.93 47.11
N GLY A 343 13.97 -15.07 46.51
CA GLY A 343 13.05 -16.19 46.74
C GLY A 343 13.36 -17.42 45.87
N PRO A 344 12.79 -18.59 46.19
CA PRO A 344 13.02 -19.80 45.41
C PRO A 344 12.36 -19.72 44.02
N ASP A 345 13.03 -20.29 43.02
CA ASP A 345 12.38 -20.68 41.77
C ASP A 345 11.59 -21.98 42.00
N LEU A 346 10.43 -22.10 41.37
CA LEU A 346 9.43 -23.16 41.59
C LEU A 346 9.42 -24.20 40.46
N PHE A 347 10.58 -24.45 39.83
CA PHE A 347 10.77 -25.50 38.84
C PHE A 347 11.98 -26.39 39.21
N ILE A 348 11.99 -27.63 38.71
CA ILE A 348 13.10 -28.57 38.93
C ILE A 348 14.18 -28.30 37.86
N GLY A 349 15.14 -27.45 38.19
CA GLY A 349 16.35 -27.25 37.38
C GLY A 349 17.33 -28.42 37.52
N GLY A 350 18.02 -28.77 36.44
CA GLY A 350 19.32 -29.45 36.58
C GLY A 350 20.27 -28.52 37.34
N THR A 351 21.06 -29.05 38.28
CA THR A 351 21.95 -28.26 39.14
C THR A 351 22.72 -27.22 38.32
N PRO A 352 22.74 -25.93 38.71
CA PRO A 352 23.58 -24.96 38.03
C PRO A 352 25.02 -25.39 38.27
N ALA A 353 25.71 -25.81 37.22
CA ALA A 353 27.15 -25.84 37.27
C ALA A 353 27.58 -24.38 37.43
N SER A 354 27.96 -24.01 38.66
CA SER A 354 28.85 -22.89 38.94
C SER A 354 30.07 -23.06 38.03
N ALA A 355 30.01 -22.47 36.84
CA ALA A 355 31.09 -22.46 35.88
C ALA A 355 31.97 -21.24 36.18
N HIS A 356 32.63 -21.25 37.34
CA HIS A 356 33.98 -20.69 37.38
C HIS A 356 34.82 -21.52 36.42
N GLN A 357 34.88 -21.08 35.17
CA GLN A 357 35.78 -21.64 34.16
C GLN A 357 36.92 -20.65 33.90
N PRO A 358 38.16 -21.18 33.75
CA PRO A 358 39.35 -20.38 33.55
C PRO A 358 39.28 -19.47 32.31
N GLY A 359 40.06 -18.40 32.36
CA GLY A 359 40.12 -17.28 31.40
C GLY A 359 40.82 -17.57 30.07
N PHE A 360 40.56 -18.72 29.45
CA PHE A 360 40.90 -18.98 28.05
C PHE A 360 39.82 -19.88 27.45
N ALA A 361 39.14 -19.42 26.41
CA ALA A 361 38.13 -20.20 25.69
C ALA A 361 38.75 -20.90 24.47
N GLY A 362 39.10 -22.18 24.64
CA GLY A 362 39.47 -23.05 23.53
C GLY A 362 40.96 -23.05 23.16
N ALA A 363 41.40 -24.12 22.52
CA ALA A 363 42.75 -24.22 21.98
C ALA A 363 42.98 -23.17 20.89
N GLN A 364 44.18 -22.60 20.77
CA GLN A 364 44.57 -21.81 19.60
C GLN A 364 44.30 -22.61 18.33
N ILE A 365 43.42 -22.10 17.47
CA ILE A 365 43.15 -22.65 16.15
C ILE A 365 43.88 -21.77 15.14
N ASP A 366 44.72 -22.39 14.31
CA ASP A 366 45.35 -21.70 13.18
C ASP A 366 44.26 -21.27 12.19
N SER A 367 44.04 -19.96 12.09
CA SER A 367 43.00 -19.34 11.28
C SER A 367 43.17 -19.56 9.77
N LYS A 368 44.28 -20.17 9.34
CA LYS A 368 44.53 -20.53 7.93
C LYS A 368 44.00 -21.90 7.51
N ASP A 369 43.54 -22.75 8.43
CA ASP A 369 42.96 -24.07 8.12
C ASP A 369 41.44 -24.13 8.39
N PRO A 370 40.58 -24.09 7.35
CA PRO A 370 39.12 -24.13 7.51
C PRO A 370 38.57 -25.47 8.04
N LEU A 371 39.42 -26.49 8.21
CA LEU A 371 39.04 -27.80 8.74
C LEU A 371 39.71 -28.14 10.08
N ALA A 372 40.41 -27.20 10.71
CA ALA A 372 41.14 -27.42 11.96
C ALA A 372 40.27 -28.00 13.09
N LEU A 373 38.98 -27.64 13.11
CA LEU A 373 37.98 -28.19 14.03
C LEU A 373 37.79 -29.71 13.86
N PHE A 374 37.80 -30.22 12.63
CA PHE A 374 37.64 -31.66 12.35
C PHE A 374 38.93 -32.44 12.62
N ASN A 375 40.09 -31.83 12.41
CA ASN A 375 41.39 -32.44 12.68
C ASN A 375 41.65 -32.66 14.19
N GLN A 376 41.19 -31.76 15.06
CA GLN A 376 41.24 -31.95 16.52
C GLN A 376 40.27 -33.02 17.04
N ILE A 377 39.09 -33.16 16.42
CA ILE A 377 38.12 -34.19 16.79
C ILE A 377 38.63 -35.59 16.41
N ALA A 378 39.39 -35.71 15.32
CA ALA A 378 39.97 -36.98 14.87
C ALA A 378 41.17 -37.47 15.72
N GLN A 379 41.89 -36.56 16.38
CA GLN A 379 43.06 -36.88 17.22
C GLN A 379 42.73 -36.76 18.71
N GLY A 380 41.89 -37.67 19.23
CA GLY A 380 41.49 -37.69 20.63
C GLY A 380 42.65 -37.64 21.64
N SER A 381 43.03 -36.43 22.06
CA SER A 381 43.96 -36.18 23.16
C SER A 381 43.59 -34.86 23.84
N ALA A 382 42.70 -34.95 24.82
CA ALA A 382 42.43 -33.86 25.75
C ALA A 382 43.58 -33.74 26.75
N THR A 383 44.65 -33.05 26.37
CA THR A 383 45.63 -32.57 27.35
C THR A 383 45.12 -31.22 27.87
N ARG A 384 44.32 -31.25 28.93
CA ARG A 384 43.89 -30.03 29.64
C ARG A 384 45.11 -29.43 30.34
N VAL A 385 45.67 -28.35 29.79
CA VAL A 385 46.59 -27.48 30.52
C VAL A 385 45.75 -26.72 31.55
N THR A 386 45.84 -27.12 32.80
CA THR A 386 45.32 -26.38 33.95
C THR A 386 46.38 -25.40 34.43
N SER A 387 46.37 -24.16 33.93
CA SER A 387 47.01 -23.03 34.60
C SER A 387 45.91 -22.10 35.13
N SER A 388 45.66 -22.22 36.43
CA SER A 388 44.81 -21.33 37.22
C SER A 388 45.58 -20.05 37.53
N THR A 389 45.11 -18.91 37.04
CA THR A 389 45.44 -17.60 37.61
C THR A 389 44.28 -16.67 37.31
N SER A 390 43.46 -16.36 38.33
CA SER A 390 42.75 -15.10 38.36
C SER A 390 43.83 -14.02 38.42
N ILE A 391 43.88 -13.15 37.42
CA ILE A 391 44.84 -12.04 37.42
C ILE A 391 44.19 -10.92 38.24
N ASP A 392 44.64 -10.76 39.48
CA ASP A 392 44.23 -9.61 40.31
C ASP A 392 44.81 -8.33 39.71
N VAL A 393 44.00 -7.28 39.62
CA VAL A 393 44.45 -5.96 39.15
C VAL A 393 45.48 -5.42 40.16
N PRO A 394 46.73 -5.11 39.76
CA PRO A 394 47.72 -4.60 40.69
C PRO A 394 47.30 -3.26 41.31
N ASP A 395 47.62 -3.05 42.60
CA ASP A 395 47.26 -1.84 43.35
C ASP A 395 47.66 -0.54 42.60
N GLY A 396 46.66 0.28 42.27
CA GLY A 396 46.83 1.56 41.58
C GLY A 396 46.80 1.52 40.04
N LEU A 397 46.40 0.38 39.45
CA LEU A 397 46.11 0.21 38.03
C LEU A 397 44.61 -0.10 37.82
N THR A 398 44.11 0.15 36.60
CA THR A 398 42.75 -0.19 36.16
C THR A 398 42.86 -1.11 34.95
N SER A 399 42.03 -2.14 34.86
CA SER A 399 41.99 -3.05 33.72
C SER A 399 41.07 -2.54 32.61
N LEU A 400 41.58 -2.51 31.38
CA LEU A 400 40.73 -2.43 30.18
C LEU A 400 40.24 -3.85 29.84
N THR A 401 38.92 -4.04 29.80
CA THR A 401 38.27 -5.35 29.61
C THR A 401 37.49 -5.39 28.30
N SER A 402 37.26 -6.59 27.76
CA SER A 402 36.36 -6.73 26.61
C SER A 402 34.89 -6.67 27.06
N PRO A 403 34.05 -5.78 26.50
CA PRO A 403 32.61 -5.75 26.81
C PRO A 403 31.84 -6.93 26.19
N MET A 404 32.53 -7.81 25.46
CA MET A 404 31.94 -8.94 24.75
C MET A 404 32.92 -10.10 24.59
N GLN A 405 32.41 -11.27 24.23
CA GLN A 405 33.25 -12.40 23.84
C GLN A 405 33.65 -12.28 22.36
N GLY A 406 34.92 -12.45 22.05
CA GLY A 406 35.43 -12.44 20.67
C GLY A 406 36.91 -12.83 20.58
N THR A 407 37.49 -12.79 19.38
CA THR A 407 38.91 -13.05 19.14
C THR A 407 39.65 -11.74 19.00
N ILE A 408 40.74 -11.51 19.72
CA ILE A 408 41.56 -10.31 19.55
C ILE A 408 42.18 -10.35 18.14
N VAL A 409 41.85 -9.38 17.30
CA VAL A 409 42.39 -9.24 15.94
C VAL A 409 43.70 -8.46 15.97
N ALA A 410 43.72 -7.36 16.72
CA ALA A 410 44.87 -6.48 16.85
C ALA A 410 44.88 -5.79 18.22
N ILE A 411 46.07 -5.46 18.70
CA ILE A 411 46.27 -4.56 19.84
C ILE A 411 47.12 -3.42 19.29
N GLU A 412 46.57 -2.20 19.32
CA GLU A 412 47.11 -1.06 18.59
C GLU A 412 48.12 -0.25 19.42
N VAL A 413 48.31 -0.63 20.68
CA VAL A 413 49.16 0.08 21.65
C VAL A 413 50.21 -0.84 22.28
N GLY A 414 51.33 -0.27 22.72
CA GLY A 414 52.41 -0.95 23.44
C GLY A 414 52.43 -0.70 24.95
N SER A 415 53.08 -1.58 25.71
CA SER A 415 53.39 -1.33 27.13
C SER A 415 54.33 -0.12 27.26
N GLY A 416 53.96 0.83 28.12
CA GLY A 416 54.60 2.13 28.33
C GLY A 416 54.03 3.27 27.48
N GLU A 417 53.07 2.99 26.59
CA GLU A 417 52.47 3.99 25.69
C GLU A 417 51.35 4.78 26.38
N SER A 418 51.27 6.08 26.08
CA SER A 418 50.23 6.96 26.63
C SER A 418 49.03 6.99 25.69
N VAL A 419 47.83 6.74 26.22
CA VAL A 419 46.57 6.69 25.48
C VAL A 419 45.57 7.67 26.09
N ARG A 420 44.70 8.26 25.26
CA ARG A 420 43.63 9.15 25.73
C ARG A 420 42.29 8.44 25.88
N ALA A 421 41.42 8.99 26.71
CA ALA A 421 40.03 8.56 26.76
C ALA A 421 39.39 8.62 25.36
N GLY A 422 38.83 7.51 24.89
CA GLY A 422 38.24 7.34 23.56
C GLY A 422 39.21 6.96 22.44
N GLU A 423 40.51 6.83 22.71
CA GLU A 423 41.48 6.36 21.71
C GLU A 423 41.36 4.84 21.49
N PRO A 424 41.36 4.33 20.24
CA PRO A 424 41.36 2.89 19.95
C PRO A 424 42.55 2.17 20.57
N VAL A 425 42.30 1.01 21.20
CA VAL A 425 43.35 0.27 21.93
C VAL A 425 43.43 -1.19 21.48
N VAL A 426 42.27 -1.84 21.31
CA VAL A 426 42.19 -3.26 20.96
C VAL A 426 41.06 -3.47 19.96
N ILE A 427 41.27 -4.32 18.95
CA ILE A 427 40.24 -4.75 18.01
C ILE A 427 39.87 -6.20 18.32
N VAL A 428 38.58 -6.48 18.51
CA VAL A 428 38.03 -7.80 18.80
C VAL A 428 37.04 -8.21 17.72
N GLU A 429 37.23 -9.37 17.10
CA GLU A 429 36.27 -9.97 16.15
C GLU A 429 35.24 -10.81 16.91
N ALA A 430 33.98 -10.42 16.81
CA ALA A 430 32.84 -11.18 17.31
C ALA A 430 31.74 -11.23 16.23
N MET A 431 31.13 -12.40 16.02
CA MET A 431 30.04 -12.57 15.05
C MET A 431 30.37 -12.07 13.62
N LYS A 432 31.63 -12.21 13.17
CA LYS A 432 32.17 -11.73 11.87
C LYS A 432 32.26 -10.21 11.72
N MET A 433 32.21 -9.47 12.82
CA MET A 433 32.37 -8.02 12.86
C MET A 433 33.57 -7.68 13.77
N GLU A 434 34.36 -6.69 13.37
CA GLU A 434 35.40 -6.12 14.20
C GLU A 434 34.81 -5.06 15.14
N HIS A 435 35.17 -5.14 16.42
CA HIS A 435 34.77 -4.21 17.47
C HIS A 435 35.99 -3.54 18.04
N VAL A 436 36.04 -2.21 17.95
CA VAL A 436 37.12 -1.40 18.53
C VAL A 436 36.82 -1.13 20.00
N ILE A 437 37.71 -1.57 20.88
CA ILE A 437 37.72 -1.25 22.31
C ILE A 437 38.66 -0.05 22.49
N SER A 438 38.09 1.04 23.00
CA SER A 438 38.80 2.30 23.24
C SER A 438 39.15 2.47 24.72
N ALA A 439 40.14 3.31 25.03
CA ALA A 439 40.54 3.59 26.41
C ALA A 439 39.46 4.38 27.17
N ASP A 440 39.18 4.01 28.42
CA ASP A 440 38.15 4.65 29.23
C ASP A 440 38.60 6.00 29.85
N PHE A 441 39.91 6.21 30.00
CA PHE A 441 40.49 7.40 30.63
C PHE A 441 41.91 7.68 30.11
N ASP A 442 42.39 8.91 30.31
CA ASP A 442 43.76 9.31 29.98
C ASP A 442 44.78 8.59 30.86
N GLY A 443 45.71 7.87 30.26
CA GLY A 443 46.66 7.08 31.04
C GLY A 443 47.79 6.48 30.25
N VAL A 444 48.59 5.68 30.94
CA VAL A 444 49.70 4.92 30.35
C VAL A 444 49.39 3.43 30.44
N VAL A 445 49.50 2.71 29.33
CA VAL A 445 49.40 1.25 29.27
C VAL A 445 50.59 0.68 30.05
N VAL A 446 50.35 -0.03 31.14
CA VAL A 446 51.41 -0.58 31.98
C VAL A 446 51.77 -1.99 31.54
N GLU A 447 50.78 -2.82 31.27
CA GLU A 447 50.99 -4.23 30.96
C GLU A 447 49.87 -4.75 30.05
N ILE A 448 50.21 -5.55 29.03
CA ILE A 448 49.26 -6.19 28.11
C ILE A 448 49.24 -7.69 28.41
N ILE A 449 48.07 -8.25 28.68
CA ILE A 449 47.91 -9.63 29.19
C ILE A 449 47.33 -10.61 28.17
N MET A 450 46.88 -10.12 27.00
CA MET A 450 46.44 -10.96 25.88
C MET A 450 47.16 -10.56 24.58
N GLN A 451 47.14 -11.42 23.57
CA GLN A 451 47.79 -11.18 22.28
C GLN A 451 46.78 -11.39 21.12
N PRO A 452 47.05 -10.81 19.92
CA PRO A 452 46.28 -11.12 18.72
C PRO A 452 46.16 -12.63 18.47
N GLY A 453 44.95 -13.09 18.18
CA GLY A 453 44.56 -14.50 18.04
C GLY A 453 43.99 -15.13 19.31
N ASP A 454 44.10 -14.50 20.48
CA ASP A 454 43.50 -15.01 21.71
C ASP A 454 41.99 -14.75 21.77
N VAL A 455 41.23 -15.71 22.30
CA VAL A 455 39.79 -15.58 22.50
C VAL A 455 39.51 -14.97 23.87
N VAL A 456 39.02 -13.73 23.88
CA VAL A 456 38.64 -12.98 25.08
C VAL A 456 37.18 -13.24 25.44
N LYS A 457 36.89 -13.40 26.73
CA LYS A 457 35.52 -13.49 27.28
C LYS A 457 35.06 -12.10 27.73
N GLU A 458 33.74 -11.89 27.72
CA GLU A 458 33.12 -10.69 28.31
C GLU A 458 33.62 -10.47 29.74
N GLY A 459 34.10 -9.26 30.03
CA GLY A 459 34.63 -8.84 31.33
C GLY A 459 36.05 -9.32 31.67
N PHE A 460 36.72 -10.06 30.78
CA PHE A 460 38.10 -10.48 31.01
C PHE A 460 39.08 -9.33 30.70
N PRO A 461 40.08 -9.06 31.56
CA PRO A 461 41.03 -7.97 31.33
C PRO A 461 41.95 -8.30 30.15
N ILE A 462 42.19 -7.32 29.27
CA ILE A 462 43.06 -7.42 28.09
C ILE A 462 44.40 -6.74 28.36
N LEU A 463 44.40 -5.62 29.09
CA LEU A 463 45.60 -4.88 29.50
C LEU A 463 45.31 -4.02 30.74
N PHE A 464 46.35 -3.63 31.47
CA PHE A 464 46.31 -2.75 32.63
C PHE A 464 46.82 -1.36 32.29
N MET A 465 46.11 -0.34 32.75
CA MET A 465 46.44 1.07 32.56
C MET A 465 46.57 1.80 33.89
N LYS A 466 47.39 2.86 33.90
CA LYS A 466 47.51 3.79 35.01
C LYS A 466 47.03 5.18 34.59
N GLU A 467 46.12 5.75 35.34
CA GLU A 467 45.61 7.10 35.10
C GLU A 467 46.73 8.15 35.22
N GLY A 468 46.81 9.08 34.26
CA GLY A 468 47.85 10.12 34.22
C GLY A 468 47.66 11.14 33.11
N ALA A 469 48.04 12.40 33.35
CA ALA A 469 47.88 13.49 32.39
C ALA A 469 48.85 13.34 31.19
N VAL A 470 48.30 13.12 29.99
CA VAL A 470 49.06 12.97 28.74
C VAL A 470 49.17 14.32 28.02
N ALA A 471 50.36 14.68 27.52
CA ALA A 471 50.59 15.95 26.84
C ALA A 471 49.85 16.05 25.49
N ALA A 472 49.47 17.27 25.12
CA ALA A 472 48.71 17.58 23.90
C ALA A 472 49.51 17.31 22.61
N CYS A 473 49.27 16.17 21.95
CA CYS A 473 49.51 15.96 20.51
C CYS A 473 48.20 15.77 19.73
N GLU A 474 48.35 15.92 18.41
CA GLU A 474 47.44 16.44 17.37
C GLU A 474 46.03 15.83 17.31
N LYS A 475 45.08 16.66 16.88
CA LYS A 475 43.69 16.29 16.58
C LYS A 475 43.68 15.09 15.63
N ILE A 476 42.92 14.05 16.01
CA ILE A 476 42.40 13.07 15.06
C ILE A 476 41.66 13.88 13.99
N GLU A 477 42.14 13.82 12.75
CA GLU A 477 41.45 14.41 11.61
C GLU A 477 40.04 13.80 11.55
N GLU A 478 39.00 14.64 11.62
CA GLU A 478 37.66 14.23 11.25
C GLU A 478 37.76 13.63 9.84
N GLU A 479 37.53 12.33 9.72
CA GLU A 479 37.50 11.65 8.44
C GLU A 479 36.31 12.23 7.66
N ILE A 480 36.60 13.21 6.80
CA ILE A 480 35.62 13.80 5.90
C ILE A 480 35.25 12.68 4.91
N LEU A 481 34.15 11.99 5.19
CA LEU A 481 33.57 10.99 4.30
C LEU A 481 33.27 11.65 2.95
N ASP A 482 34.01 11.25 1.92
CA ASP A 482 33.75 11.65 0.54
C ASP A 482 32.42 11.02 0.08
N PRO A 483 31.35 11.81 -0.13
CA PRO A 483 30.05 11.26 -0.56
C PRO A 483 30.12 10.62 -1.96
N ASP A 484 31.13 10.97 -2.76
CA ASP A 484 31.34 10.44 -4.10
C ASP A 484 32.17 9.13 -4.10
N PHE A 485 32.69 8.71 -2.93
CA PHE A 485 33.41 7.45 -2.82
C PHE A 485 32.47 6.25 -2.97
N ILE A 486 32.59 5.56 -4.11
CA ILE A 486 31.84 4.34 -4.38
C ILE A 486 32.51 3.16 -3.67
N ARG A 487 31.84 2.66 -2.63
CA ARG A 487 32.24 1.44 -1.91
C ARG A 487 32.19 0.21 -2.82
N GLN A 488 32.99 -0.81 -2.51
CA GLN A 488 33.07 -2.03 -3.31
C GLN A 488 31.74 -2.79 -3.41
N ASP A 489 30.94 -2.83 -2.34
CA ASP A 489 29.61 -3.45 -2.33
C ASP A 489 28.62 -2.71 -3.24
N LEU A 490 28.68 -1.36 -3.22
CA LEU A 490 27.92 -0.51 -4.13
C LEU A 490 28.39 -0.69 -5.58
N GLN A 491 29.70 -0.77 -5.82
CA GLN A 491 30.25 -1.04 -7.15
C GLN A 491 29.77 -2.39 -7.69
N GLU A 492 29.76 -3.45 -6.86
CA GLU A 492 29.19 -4.74 -7.26
C GLU A 492 27.70 -4.62 -7.61
N ASN A 493 26.93 -3.83 -6.87
CA ASN A 493 25.54 -3.56 -7.19
C ASN A 493 25.38 -2.81 -8.53
N ILE A 494 26.22 -1.80 -8.80
CA ILE A 494 26.27 -1.07 -10.07
C ILE A 494 26.60 -2.03 -11.21
N ASP A 495 27.63 -2.86 -11.06
CA ASP A 495 28.05 -3.84 -12.06
C ASP A 495 26.95 -4.87 -12.35
N ARG A 496 26.20 -5.30 -11.32
CA ARG A 496 25.05 -6.22 -11.49
C ARG A 496 23.88 -5.56 -12.22
N HIS A 497 23.61 -4.28 -11.95
CA HIS A 497 22.60 -3.52 -12.69
C HIS A 497 23.05 -3.25 -14.12
N ALA A 498 24.35 -3.11 -14.40
CA ALA A 498 24.87 -2.85 -15.72
C ALA A 498 24.35 -3.84 -16.79
N PHE A 499 24.16 -5.12 -16.43
CA PHE A 499 23.63 -6.15 -17.34
C PHE A 499 22.23 -5.88 -17.90
N ILE A 500 21.41 -5.02 -17.26
CA ILE A 500 20.03 -4.75 -17.69
C ILE A 500 19.94 -3.59 -18.68
N PHE A 501 20.98 -2.76 -18.79
CA PHE A 501 20.98 -1.57 -19.62
C PHE A 501 21.38 -1.88 -21.06
N ASP A 502 20.73 -1.20 -22.00
CA ASP A 502 20.87 -1.47 -23.43
C ASP A 502 22.30 -1.26 -23.94
N GLU A 503 23.03 -0.29 -23.37
CA GLU A 503 24.45 -0.03 -23.65
C GLU A 503 25.35 -1.24 -23.42
N ASN A 504 25.00 -2.12 -22.47
CA ASN A 504 25.74 -3.32 -22.14
C ASN A 504 25.17 -4.58 -22.82
N ARG A 505 24.15 -4.43 -23.67
CA ARG A 505 23.44 -5.51 -24.38
C ARG A 505 23.51 -5.37 -25.91
N THR A 506 24.64 -4.90 -26.42
CA THR A 506 24.86 -4.54 -27.83
C THR A 506 24.38 -5.59 -28.86
N GLU A 507 24.59 -6.90 -28.61
CA GLU A 507 24.13 -7.97 -29.50
C GLU A 507 22.59 -8.05 -29.58
N ALA A 508 21.91 -7.92 -28.43
CA ALA A 508 20.46 -7.96 -28.34
C ALA A 508 19.84 -6.72 -28.99
N VAL A 509 20.41 -5.55 -28.71
CA VAL A 509 20.02 -4.27 -29.31
C VAL A 509 20.15 -4.32 -30.84
N ALA A 510 21.30 -4.76 -31.35
CA ALA A 510 21.52 -4.89 -32.80
C ALA A 510 20.51 -5.84 -33.47
N LYS A 511 20.19 -6.98 -32.83
CA LYS A 511 19.19 -7.93 -33.33
C LYS A 511 17.77 -7.36 -33.31
N ARG A 512 17.43 -6.57 -32.29
CA ARG A 512 16.12 -5.91 -32.16
C ARG A 512 15.94 -4.82 -33.22
N LEU A 513 16.91 -3.93 -33.35
CA LEU A 513 16.92 -2.86 -34.36
C LEU A 513 16.90 -3.40 -35.79
N ALA A 514 17.60 -4.50 -36.07
CA ALA A 514 17.57 -5.15 -37.38
C ALA A 514 16.17 -5.69 -37.78
N ARG A 515 15.26 -5.86 -36.81
CA ARG A 515 13.86 -6.23 -37.03
C ARG A 515 12.90 -5.03 -37.01
N GLY A 516 13.42 -3.81 -36.93
CA GLY A 516 12.63 -2.58 -36.91
C GLY A 516 11.97 -2.24 -35.57
N GLY A 517 12.23 -3.03 -34.52
CA GLY A 517 11.68 -2.77 -33.18
C GLY A 517 12.62 -1.94 -32.31
N ARG A 518 12.04 -1.25 -31.33
CA ARG A 518 12.73 -0.54 -30.24
C ARG A 518 13.02 -1.45 -29.07
N MET A 519 13.97 -1.04 -28.23
CA MET A 519 14.20 -1.67 -26.94
C MET A 519 13.10 -1.27 -25.95
N PRO A 520 12.70 -2.18 -25.03
CA PRO A 520 11.70 -1.88 -24.01
C PRO A 520 11.92 -0.59 -23.23
N ARG A 521 13.18 -0.31 -22.85
CA ARG A 521 13.53 0.88 -22.06
C ARG A 521 13.37 2.18 -22.85
N GLU A 522 13.62 2.16 -24.16
CA GLU A 522 13.35 3.32 -25.03
C GLU A 522 11.86 3.67 -25.00
N ASN A 523 10.99 2.66 -25.11
CA ASN A 523 9.54 2.87 -25.02
C ASN A 523 9.11 3.36 -23.62
N ILE A 524 9.68 2.81 -22.55
CA ILE A 524 9.37 3.21 -21.17
C ILE A 524 9.79 4.66 -20.91
N TYR A 525 11.01 5.05 -21.30
CA TYR A 525 11.51 6.40 -21.09
C TYR A 525 10.82 7.44 -21.96
N GLU A 526 10.31 7.07 -23.14
CA GLU A 526 9.46 7.97 -23.93
C GLU A 526 8.04 8.07 -23.35
N LEU A 527 7.53 7.01 -22.72
CA LEU A 527 6.21 6.98 -22.10
C LEU A 527 6.15 7.73 -20.77
N MET A 528 7.11 7.48 -19.88
CA MET A 528 7.12 8.02 -18.53
C MET A 528 7.86 9.35 -18.47
N ASP A 529 7.46 10.22 -17.55
CA ASP A 529 8.10 11.51 -17.37
C ASP A 529 9.54 11.32 -16.89
N GLU A 530 10.43 12.22 -17.30
CA GLU A 530 11.87 12.12 -17.10
C GLU A 530 12.22 11.94 -15.60
N GLY A 531 13.04 10.92 -15.30
CA GLY A 531 13.46 10.60 -13.92
C GLY A 531 12.42 9.93 -13.02
N SER A 532 11.16 9.80 -13.46
CA SER A 532 10.07 9.26 -12.64
C SER A 532 10.09 7.73 -12.53
N PHE A 533 10.59 7.01 -13.56
CA PHE A 533 10.51 5.56 -13.60
C PHE A 533 11.38 4.89 -12.53
N LYS A 534 10.76 4.06 -11.69
CA LYS A 534 11.39 3.19 -10.71
C LYS A 534 11.04 1.75 -11.02
N GLU A 535 12.06 1.00 -11.45
CA GLU A 535 11.92 -0.40 -11.84
C GLU A 535 11.88 -1.34 -10.63
N TYR A 536 11.02 -2.34 -10.71
CA TYR A 536 10.85 -3.38 -9.71
C TYR A 536 11.62 -4.63 -10.11
N TRP A 537 12.45 -5.11 -9.18
CA TRP A 537 13.27 -6.31 -9.32
C TRP A 537 14.05 -6.41 -10.65
N PRO A 538 14.88 -5.40 -10.98
CA PRO A 538 15.70 -5.41 -12.20
C PRO A 538 16.67 -6.60 -12.27
N LEU A 539 17.18 -7.07 -11.11
CA LEU A 539 18.20 -8.11 -11.02
C LEU A 539 17.67 -9.55 -11.07
N ILE A 540 16.36 -9.74 -11.23
CA ILE A 540 15.78 -11.08 -11.37
C ILE A 540 16.24 -11.72 -12.68
N VAL A 541 16.51 -13.03 -12.64
CA VAL A 541 16.88 -13.86 -13.80
C VAL A 541 15.92 -15.03 -13.99
N ALA A 542 15.98 -15.68 -15.15
CA ALA A 542 15.15 -16.86 -15.42
C ALA A 542 15.47 -18.01 -14.47
N ARG A 543 14.44 -18.80 -14.13
CA ARG A 543 14.57 -19.96 -13.25
C ARG A 543 15.11 -21.18 -14.03
N GLN A 544 16.37 -21.12 -14.44
CA GLN A 544 17.06 -22.16 -15.22
C GLN A 544 18.46 -22.48 -14.66
N HIS A 545 18.60 -22.48 -13.33
CA HIS A 545 19.83 -22.77 -12.60
C HIS A 545 20.34 -24.20 -12.80
N GLN A 546 19.49 -25.16 -13.19
CA GLN A 546 19.95 -26.51 -13.56
C GLN A 546 20.65 -26.55 -14.92
N ARG A 547 20.44 -25.54 -15.77
CA ARG A 547 20.96 -25.49 -17.15
C ARG A 547 22.10 -24.50 -17.33
N HIS A 548 22.09 -23.43 -16.56
CA HIS A 548 22.97 -22.28 -16.73
C HIS A 548 23.53 -21.80 -15.40
N ASP A 549 24.76 -21.30 -15.41
CA ASP A 549 25.35 -20.62 -14.27
C ASP A 549 24.77 -19.21 -14.09
N MET A 550 25.08 -18.58 -12.95
CA MET A 550 24.53 -17.26 -12.62
C MET A 550 24.97 -16.16 -13.58
N ASP A 551 26.19 -16.22 -14.11
CA ASP A 551 26.70 -15.19 -15.02
C ASP A 551 26.05 -15.27 -16.40
N THR A 552 25.81 -16.49 -16.91
CA THR A 552 25.01 -16.69 -18.11
C THR A 552 23.59 -16.17 -17.90
N LEU A 553 22.96 -16.48 -16.76
CA LEU A 553 21.61 -16.03 -16.46
C LEU A 553 21.50 -14.51 -16.32
N ARG A 554 22.46 -13.86 -15.65
CA ARG A 554 22.53 -12.38 -15.55
C ARG A 554 22.65 -11.73 -16.93
N THR A 555 23.47 -12.31 -17.81
CA THR A 555 23.75 -11.75 -19.14
C THR A 555 22.63 -12.02 -20.15
N LYS A 556 22.05 -13.23 -20.14
CA LYS A 556 21.11 -13.71 -21.17
C LYS A 556 19.65 -13.64 -20.75
N THR A 557 19.35 -13.52 -19.45
CA THR A 557 17.98 -13.47 -18.93
C THR A 557 17.72 -12.29 -17.99
N PRO A 558 18.19 -11.07 -18.30
CA PRO A 558 17.98 -9.91 -17.44
C PRO A 558 16.49 -9.66 -17.22
N ALA A 559 16.14 -9.28 -15.99
CA ALA A 559 14.77 -9.01 -15.53
C ALA A 559 13.76 -10.15 -15.77
N ASP A 560 14.24 -11.36 -16.08
CA ASP A 560 13.45 -12.49 -16.60
C ASP A 560 12.60 -12.18 -17.85
N GLY A 561 13.04 -11.21 -18.65
CA GLY A 561 12.33 -10.76 -19.85
C GLY A 561 11.07 -9.94 -19.57
N VAL A 562 10.90 -9.43 -18.35
CA VAL A 562 9.80 -8.53 -17.98
C VAL A 562 10.37 -7.32 -17.22
N ILE A 563 10.26 -6.14 -17.82
CA ILE A 563 10.60 -4.87 -17.20
C ILE A 563 9.30 -4.29 -16.65
N ALA A 564 9.25 -4.00 -15.36
CA ALA A 564 8.05 -3.46 -14.74
C ALA A 564 8.39 -2.48 -13.64
N GLY A 565 7.51 -1.50 -13.41
CA GLY A 565 7.73 -0.50 -12.39
C GLY A 565 6.66 0.57 -12.36
N THR A 566 6.94 1.61 -11.58
CA THR A 566 6.07 2.77 -11.37
C THR A 566 6.74 4.02 -11.90
N GLY A 567 5.94 5.00 -12.33
CA GLY A 567 6.42 6.32 -12.73
C GLY A 567 5.24 7.26 -12.91
N THR A 568 5.46 8.42 -13.50
CA THR A 568 4.39 9.35 -13.87
C THR A 568 4.26 9.44 -15.38
N ILE A 569 3.05 9.68 -15.88
CA ILE A 569 2.75 9.90 -17.30
C ILE A 569 1.86 11.13 -17.40
N ASN A 570 2.30 12.15 -18.14
CA ASN A 570 1.61 13.44 -18.33
C ASN A 570 1.61 14.33 -17.07
N ALA A 571 2.65 14.26 -16.22
CA ALA A 571 2.75 15.12 -15.03
C ALA A 571 2.78 16.62 -15.36
N ASP A 572 3.23 16.99 -16.56
CA ASP A 572 3.17 18.36 -17.09
C ASP A 572 1.73 18.88 -17.26
N LEU A 573 0.76 17.99 -17.48
CA LEU A 573 -0.65 18.34 -17.67
C LEU A 573 -1.50 18.23 -16.40
N PHE A 574 -1.22 17.24 -15.53
CA PHE A 574 -2.10 16.89 -14.41
C PHE A 574 -1.42 16.91 -13.02
N GLY A 575 -0.11 17.16 -12.95
CA GLY A 575 0.68 17.04 -11.73
C GLY A 575 1.03 15.58 -11.39
N GLU A 576 1.99 15.38 -10.48
CA GLU A 576 2.57 14.05 -10.19
C GLU A 576 1.59 13.06 -9.55
N GLU A 577 0.72 13.54 -8.66
CA GLU A 577 -0.21 12.67 -7.90
C GLU A 577 -1.19 11.94 -8.82
N VAL A 578 -1.84 12.68 -9.74
CA VAL A 578 -2.81 12.13 -10.70
C VAL A 578 -2.12 11.36 -11.84
N SER A 579 -0.86 11.71 -12.13
CA SER A 579 -0.10 11.14 -13.24
C SER A 579 0.58 9.82 -12.91
N SER A 580 0.52 9.37 -11.65
CA SER A 580 1.11 8.11 -11.21
C SER A 580 0.51 6.91 -11.95
N ALA A 581 1.37 6.09 -12.56
CA ALA A 581 0.98 4.94 -13.35
C ALA A 581 1.99 3.79 -13.23
N MET A 582 1.55 2.59 -13.60
CA MET A 582 2.37 1.38 -13.68
C MET A 582 2.62 0.95 -15.12
N ILE A 583 3.78 0.34 -15.35
CA ILE A 583 4.09 -0.29 -16.62
C ILE A 583 4.55 -1.73 -16.43
N VAL A 584 4.14 -2.60 -17.35
CA VAL A 584 4.70 -3.93 -17.56
C VAL A 584 5.07 -4.04 -19.04
N HIS A 585 6.35 -4.24 -19.33
CA HIS A 585 6.89 -4.35 -20.67
C HIS A 585 7.62 -5.69 -20.84
N TYR A 586 7.20 -6.49 -21.80
CA TYR A 586 7.90 -7.73 -22.17
C TYR A 586 9.10 -7.45 -23.07
N ASP A 587 10.26 -7.94 -22.66
CA ASP A 587 11.47 -7.88 -23.48
C ASP A 587 11.55 -9.09 -24.41
N TYR A 588 11.15 -8.90 -25.66
CA TYR A 588 11.23 -9.95 -26.69
C TYR A 588 12.65 -10.48 -26.92
N THR A 589 13.68 -9.68 -26.63
CA THR A 589 15.08 -10.11 -26.80
C THR A 589 15.51 -11.14 -25.75
N VAL A 590 14.75 -11.28 -24.66
CA VAL A 590 14.95 -12.30 -23.63
C VAL A 590 13.97 -13.44 -23.85
N LEU A 591 14.48 -14.58 -24.31
CA LEU A 591 13.71 -15.82 -24.49
C LEU A 591 12.39 -15.60 -25.25
N ALA A 592 12.41 -14.76 -26.29
CA ALA A 592 11.26 -14.41 -27.14
C ALA A 592 10.05 -13.85 -26.36
N GLY A 593 10.27 -13.13 -25.27
CA GLY A 593 9.20 -12.50 -24.47
C GLY A 593 8.27 -13.53 -23.81
N THR A 594 8.76 -14.76 -23.59
CA THR A 594 7.98 -15.84 -22.97
C THR A 594 7.79 -15.62 -21.47
N GLN A 595 6.67 -16.11 -20.95
CA GLN A 595 6.27 -15.99 -19.54
C GLN A 595 6.94 -17.09 -18.71
N GLY A 596 7.85 -16.70 -17.82
CA GLY A 596 8.47 -17.59 -16.83
C GLY A 596 7.90 -17.41 -15.43
N HIS A 597 8.27 -18.27 -14.49
CA HIS A 597 7.83 -18.19 -13.09
C HIS A 597 8.24 -16.87 -12.43
N ARG A 598 9.45 -16.38 -12.70
CA ARG A 598 9.93 -15.12 -12.10
C ARG A 598 9.28 -13.90 -12.77
N GLY A 599 9.02 -13.97 -14.08
CA GLY A 599 8.18 -13.03 -14.81
C GLY A 599 6.76 -12.95 -14.25
N HIS A 600 6.10 -14.09 -14.02
CA HIS A 600 4.78 -14.15 -13.36
C HIS A 600 4.82 -13.58 -11.94
N TYR A 601 5.83 -13.94 -11.14
CA TYR A 601 6.01 -13.38 -9.80
C TYR A 601 6.13 -11.85 -9.82
N LYS A 602 6.87 -11.29 -10.79
CA LYS A 602 6.98 -9.85 -11.00
C LYS A 602 5.63 -9.23 -11.36
N GLN A 603 4.92 -9.81 -12.31
CA GLN A 603 3.62 -9.30 -12.79
C GLN A 603 2.54 -9.35 -11.71
N ASP A 604 2.44 -10.44 -10.97
CA ASP A 604 1.48 -10.61 -9.88
C ASP A 604 1.61 -9.49 -8.85
N ARG A 605 2.85 -9.10 -8.51
CA ARG A 605 3.11 -7.96 -7.63
C ARG A 605 2.61 -6.65 -8.24
N MET A 606 2.89 -6.39 -9.51
CA MET A 606 2.46 -5.16 -10.17
C MET A 606 0.94 -5.07 -10.23
N PHE A 607 0.25 -6.16 -10.57
CA PHE A 607 -1.20 -6.18 -10.69
C PHE A 607 -1.88 -6.04 -9.33
N GLU A 608 -1.31 -6.67 -8.29
CA GLU A 608 -1.78 -6.50 -6.92
C GLU A 608 -1.66 -5.04 -6.45
N LEU A 609 -0.52 -4.39 -6.71
CA LEU A 609 -0.31 -2.99 -6.37
C LEU A 609 -1.22 -2.05 -7.17
N ALA A 610 -1.39 -2.29 -8.47
CA ALA A 610 -2.30 -1.51 -9.32
C ALA A 610 -3.73 -1.53 -8.76
N LEU A 611 -4.21 -2.69 -8.30
CA LEU A 611 -5.53 -2.81 -7.69
C LEU A 611 -5.61 -2.14 -6.32
N ARG A 612 -4.60 -2.37 -5.46
CA ARG A 612 -4.59 -1.85 -4.08
C ARG A 612 -4.55 -0.32 -4.05
N PHE A 613 -3.79 0.28 -4.96
CA PHE A 613 -3.54 1.73 -5.00
C PHE A 613 -4.29 2.44 -6.14
N ASN A 614 -5.17 1.75 -6.87
CA ASN A 614 -5.94 2.28 -7.99
C ASN A 614 -5.08 2.96 -9.07
N LEU A 615 -3.92 2.39 -9.39
CA LEU A 615 -3.00 2.94 -10.38
C LEU A 615 -3.30 2.39 -11.79
N PRO A 616 -3.43 3.26 -12.82
CA PRO A 616 -3.51 2.84 -14.22
C PRO A 616 -2.33 1.97 -14.61
N LEU A 617 -2.55 1.02 -15.53
CA LEU A 617 -1.51 0.09 -15.95
C LEU A 617 -1.39 0.02 -17.48
N ILE A 618 -0.16 0.22 -17.95
CA ILE A 618 0.22 0.11 -19.37
C ILE A 618 0.97 -1.20 -19.56
N LEU A 619 0.45 -2.06 -20.43
CA LEU A 619 1.02 -3.36 -20.78
C LEU A 619 1.59 -3.31 -22.20
N PHE A 620 2.91 -3.37 -22.35
CA PHE A 620 3.52 -3.70 -23.64
C PHE A 620 3.65 -5.21 -23.74
N SER A 621 2.71 -5.80 -24.47
CA SER A 621 2.69 -7.24 -24.71
C SER A 621 3.54 -7.57 -25.93
N GLU A 622 4.46 -8.51 -25.79
CA GLU A 622 5.18 -9.12 -26.91
C GLU A 622 5.75 -10.47 -26.46
N GLY A 623 5.46 -11.55 -27.16
CA GLY A 623 6.03 -12.87 -26.88
C GLY A 623 5.14 -14.06 -27.19
N GLY A 624 5.67 -15.26 -26.90
CA GLY A 624 5.10 -16.55 -27.32
C GLY A 624 4.29 -17.33 -26.29
N GLY A 625 4.17 -16.86 -25.04
CA GLY A 625 3.48 -17.56 -23.94
C GLY A 625 4.40 -18.28 -22.96
N GLY A 626 3.88 -19.33 -22.30
CA GLY A 626 4.55 -20.06 -21.21
C GLY A 626 5.91 -20.64 -21.61
N ARG A 627 6.93 -20.38 -20.79
CA ARG A 627 8.30 -20.73 -21.09
C ARG A 627 8.61 -22.22 -20.85
N PRO A 628 9.21 -22.92 -21.83
CA PRO A 628 9.63 -24.30 -21.62
C PRO A 628 10.93 -24.39 -20.82
N GLY A 629 11.05 -25.42 -19.99
CA GLY A 629 12.32 -25.83 -19.41
C GLY A 629 12.83 -24.97 -18.25
N GLU A 630 11.91 -24.43 -17.45
CA GLU A 630 12.25 -23.89 -16.12
C GLU A 630 12.46 -25.01 -15.11
N ASP A 631 13.27 -24.73 -14.09
CA ASP A 631 13.56 -25.68 -13.03
C ASP A 631 12.33 -25.88 -12.15
N MET A 632 11.78 -27.10 -12.15
CA MET A 632 10.61 -27.47 -11.35
C MET A 632 11.00 -28.50 -10.29
N LEU A 633 10.41 -28.37 -9.10
CA LEU A 633 10.57 -29.34 -8.01
C LEU A 633 9.37 -30.28 -8.01
N GLY A 634 9.54 -31.50 -8.53
CA GLY A 634 8.49 -32.52 -8.58
C GLY A 634 7.39 -32.23 -9.61
N PRO A 635 6.34 -33.06 -9.66
CA PRO A 635 5.17 -32.82 -10.50
C PRO A 635 4.37 -31.59 -10.00
N TRP A 636 3.79 -30.82 -10.92
CA TRP A 636 3.01 -29.61 -10.61
C TRP A 636 1.72 -29.52 -11.43
N VAL A 637 0.80 -28.66 -11.01
CA VAL A 637 -0.43 -28.34 -11.73
C VAL A 637 -0.17 -27.13 -12.63
N SER A 638 -0.24 -27.29 -13.95
CA SER A 638 0.18 -26.25 -14.90
C SER A 638 -0.81 -25.09 -15.11
N PHE A 639 -1.90 -25.02 -14.33
CA PHE A 639 -2.96 -24.01 -14.43
C PHE A 639 -3.27 -23.32 -13.10
N ASP A 640 -2.36 -23.39 -12.14
CA ASP A 640 -2.44 -22.70 -10.84
C ASP A 640 -1.94 -21.25 -10.88
N THR A 641 -1.50 -20.77 -12.04
CA THR A 641 -0.97 -19.42 -12.24
C THR A 641 -2.04 -18.35 -12.01
N HIS A 642 -1.82 -17.48 -11.03
CA HIS A 642 -2.78 -16.45 -10.62
C HIS A 642 -2.76 -15.17 -11.47
N THR A 643 -1.71 -14.96 -12.28
CA THR A 643 -1.49 -13.74 -13.08
C THR A 643 -2.69 -13.30 -13.90
N PHE A 644 -3.30 -14.22 -14.65
CA PHE A 644 -4.45 -13.90 -15.48
C PHE A 644 -5.68 -13.50 -14.65
N THR A 645 -5.86 -14.11 -13.48
CA THR A 645 -6.95 -13.74 -12.56
C THR A 645 -6.71 -12.36 -11.95
N GLN A 646 -5.48 -12.07 -11.49
CA GLN A 646 -5.16 -10.77 -10.92
C GLN A 646 -5.27 -9.65 -11.96
N PHE A 647 -4.76 -9.87 -13.17
CA PHE A 647 -4.90 -8.91 -14.26
C PHE A 647 -6.36 -8.65 -14.62
N SER A 648 -7.18 -9.71 -14.77
CA SER A 648 -8.60 -9.56 -15.11
C SER A 648 -9.39 -8.84 -14.01
N LYS A 649 -8.97 -8.94 -12.75
CA LYS A 649 -9.53 -8.18 -11.64
C LYS A 649 -9.24 -6.67 -11.73
N LEU A 650 -8.34 -6.21 -12.59
CA LEU A 650 -8.12 -4.78 -12.81
C LEU A 650 -9.19 -4.14 -13.70
N SER A 651 -9.84 -4.91 -14.58
CA SER A 651 -10.87 -4.39 -15.50
C SER A 651 -11.98 -3.66 -14.75
N GLY A 652 -12.22 -2.40 -15.11
CA GLY A 652 -13.19 -1.51 -14.45
C GLY A 652 -12.76 -0.96 -13.08
N ALA A 653 -11.62 -1.38 -12.52
CA ALA A 653 -11.01 -0.72 -11.35
C ALA A 653 -10.08 0.40 -11.79
N VAL A 654 -9.15 0.12 -12.71
CA VAL A 654 -8.14 1.06 -13.20
C VAL A 654 -8.09 1.02 -14.73
N PRO A 655 -7.73 2.12 -15.41
CA PRO A 655 -7.53 2.10 -16.85
C PRO A 655 -6.44 1.12 -17.26
N LEU A 656 -6.76 0.21 -18.18
CA LEU A 656 -5.83 -0.78 -18.72
C LEU A 656 -5.53 -0.49 -20.19
N ILE A 657 -4.26 -0.17 -20.48
CA ILE A 657 -3.82 0.19 -21.84
C ILE A 657 -2.88 -0.92 -22.33
N GLY A 658 -3.31 -1.62 -23.37
CA GLY A 658 -2.53 -2.62 -24.06
C GLY A 658 -1.80 -2.01 -25.24
N VAL A 659 -0.49 -2.22 -25.33
CA VAL A 659 0.33 -1.87 -26.48
C VAL A 659 0.96 -3.14 -27.03
N ASN A 660 0.95 -3.31 -28.35
CA ASN A 660 1.63 -4.43 -28.99
C ASN A 660 2.39 -4.00 -30.24
N HIS A 661 3.65 -4.41 -30.29
CA HIS A 661 4.47 -4.45 -31.50
C HIS A 661 4.97 -5.88 -31.70
N GLY A 662 5.11 -6.30 -32.96
CA GLY A 662 5.58 -7.64 -33.29
C GLY A 662 4.61 -8.75 -32.85
N ARG A 663 5.12 -9.81 -32.23
CA ARG A 663 4.38 -11.06 -32.05
C ARG A 663 3.76 -11.15 -30.66
N CYS A 664 2.46 -11.37 -30.54
CA CYS A 664 1.77 -11.62 -29.28
C CYS A 664 0.94 -12.90 -29.35
N PHE A 665 1.36 -13.92 -28.60
CA PHE A 665 0.71 -15.22 -28.58
C PHE A 665 0.43 -15.73 -27.16
N ALA A 666 -0.54 -16.64 -27.06
CA ALA A 666 -0.85 -17.41 -25.86
C ALA A 666 -1.16 -16.50 -24.65
N GLY A 667 -0.49 -16.67 -23.52
CA GLY A 667 -0.83 -15.92 -22.31
C GLY A 667 -0.61 -14.41 -22.43
N ASN A 668 0.34 -13.95 -23.26
CA ASN A 668 0.51 -12.52 -23.54
C ASN A 668 -0.74 -11.94 -24.23
N THR A 669 -1.33 -12.71 -25.16
CA THR A 669 -2.59 -12.33 -25.84
C THR A 669 -3.76 -12.26 -24.86
N VAL A 670 -3.83 -13.17 -23.90
CA VAL A 670 -4.88 -13.14 -22.87
C VAL A 670 -4.80 -11.87 -22.03
N LEU A 671 -3.58 -11.49 -21.60
CA LEU A 671 -3.39 -10.23 -20.87
C LEU A 671 -3.78 -9.04 -21.75
N LEU A 672 -3.30 -9.00 -23.01
CA LEU A 672 -3.63 -7.92 -23.94
C LEU A 672 -5.14 -7.78 -24.19
N ALA A 673 -5.84 -8.90 -24.40
CA ALA A 673 -7.28 -8.94 -24.67
C ALA A 673 -8.15 -8.50 -23.47
N CYS A 674 -7.59 -8.49 -22.26
CA CYS A 674 -8.25 -7.98 -21.07
C CYS A 674 -8.07 -6.46 -20.86
N CYS A 675 -7.30 -5.78 -21.70
CA CYS A 675 -7.14 -4.32 -21.64
C CYS A 675 -8.40 -3.59 -22.14
N ASP A 676 -8.56 -2.34 -21.69
CA ASP A 676 -9.68 -1.48 -22.11
C ASP A 676 -9.49 -0.96 -23.54
N VAL A 677 -8.22 -0.81 -23.96
CA VAL A 677 -7.81 -0.46 -25.31
C VAL A 677 -6.57 -1.26 -25.72
N ILE A 678 -6.52 -1.67 -26.98
CA ILE A 678 -5.39 -2.33 -27.64
C ILE A 678 -4.89 -1.43 -28.76
N ILE A 679 -3.70 -0.86 -28.54
CA ILE A 679 -2.96 -0.06 -29.51
C ILE A 679 -1.93 -0.99 -30.15
N ALA A 680 -2.02 -1.21 -31.45
CA ALA A 680 -1.12 -2.12 -32.16
C ALA A 680 -0.46 -1.44 -33.36
N THR A 681 0.81 -1.77 -33.59
CA THR A 681 1.53 -1.33 -34.78
C THR A 681 1.12 -2.13 -36.02
N LYS A 682 1.40 -1.62 -37.22
CA LYS A 682 1.11 -2.33 -38.48
C LYS A 682 1.79 -3.70 -38.58
N ASP A 683 2.97 -3.85 -37.99
CA ASP A 683 3.77 -5.07 -38.03
C ASP A 683 3.38 -6.09 -36.93
N SER A 684 2.32 -5.81 -36.19
CA SER A 684 1.84 -6.68 -35.13
C SER A 684 1.13 -7.93 -35.66
N THR A 685 1.27 -9.04 -34.94
CA THR A 685 0.49 -10.26 -35.10
C THR A 685 0.02 -10.75 -33.73
N ILE A 686 -1.30 -10.86 -33.56
CA ILE A 686 -1.93 -11.18 -32.27
C ILE A 686 -2.73 -12.46 -32.45
N GLY A 687 -2.49 -13.49 -31.64
CA GLY A 687 -3.23 -14.74 -31.74
C GLY A 687 -3.28 -15.53 -30.45
N MET A 688 -4.35 -16.29 -30.22
CA MET A 688 -4.47 -17.11 -29.01
C MET A 688 -3.48 -18.28 -28.97
N GLY A 689 -3.12 -18.83 -30.13
CA GLY A 689 -2.10 -19.88 -30.24
C GLY A 689 -0.97 -19.44 -31.16
N GLY A 690 0.27 -19.53 -30.68
CA GLY A 690 1.44 -19.30 -31.54
C GLY A 690 1.68 -20.49 -32.48
N PRO A 691 2.57 -20.37 -33.48
CA PRO A 691 2.85 -21.42 -34.46
C PRO A 691 3.18 -22.79 -33.84
N ALA A 692 3.96 -22.81 -32.75
CA ALA A 692 4.30 -24.05 -32.05
C ALA A 692 3.08 -24.76 -31.44
N MET A 693 2.08 -24.01 -30.95
CA MET A 693 0.84 -24.59 -30.42
C MET A 693 -0.06 -25.10 -31.54
N ILE A 694 -0.12 -24.38 -32.67
CA ILE A 694 -0.91 -24.78 -33.84
C ILE A 694 -0.35 -26.09 -34.42
N GLU A 695 0.97 -26.15 -34.58
CA GLU A 695 1.68 -27.36 -35.02
C GLU A 695 1.49 -28.51 -34.02
N GLY A 696 1.70 -28.25 -32.73
CA GLY A 696 1.51 -29.24 -31.66
C GLY A 696 0.08 -29.77 -31.56
N GLY A 697 -0.91 -28.98 -31.97
CA GLY A 697 -2.32 -29.39 -32.08
C GLY A 697 -2.66 -30.15 -33.37
N GLY A 698 -1.70 -30.33 -34.28
CA GLY A 698 -1.92 -31.01 -35.56
C GLY A 698 -2.71 -30.21 -36.58
N LEU A 699 -2.76 -28.88 -36.45
CA LEU A 699 -3.55 -27.99 -37.31
C LEU A 699 -2.76 -27.45 -38.53
N GLY A 700 -1.53 -27.92 -38.71
CA GLY A 700 -0.62 -27.48 -39.77
C GLY A 700 0.50 -26.58 -39.24
N VAL A 701 1.30 -26.05 -40.16
CA VAL A 701 2.44 -25.18 -39.88
C VAL A 701 2.20 -23.84 -40.55
N TYR A 702 2.32 -22.76 -39.78
CA TYR A 702 2.07 -21.39 -40.23
C TYR A 702 3.24 -20.50 -39.84
N ALA A 703 3.53 -19.46 -40.62
CA ALA A 703 4.43 -18.42 -40.15
C ALA A 703 3.74 -17.62 -39.02
N PRO A 704 4.49 -17.07 -38.05
CA PRO A 704 3.92 -16.20 -37.02
C PRO A 704 3.04 -15.06 -37.59
N GLU A 705 3.44 -14.52 -38.73
CA GLU A 705 2.77 -13.42 -39.42
C GLU A 705 1.41 -13.82 -40.02
N ASP A 706 1.18 -15.13 -40.26
CA ASP A 706 -0.07 -15.65 -40.83
C ASP A 706 -1.15 -15.92 -39.76
N VAL A 707 -0.77 -15.95 -38.48
CA VAL A 707 -1.67 -16.39 -37.39
C VAL A 707 -2.74 -15.35 -37.09
N GLY A 708 -2.35 -14.08 -36.97
CA GLY A 708 -3.27 -13.00 -36.61
C GLY A 708 -2.79 -11.63 -37.07
N PRO A 709 -2.55 -11.44 -38.38
CA PRO A 709 -2.15 -10.16 -38.94
C PRO A 709 -3.18 -9.06 -38.68
N MET A 710 -2.75 -7.80 -38.72
CA MET A 710 -3.61 -6.63 -38.52
C MET A 710 -4.78 -6.54 -39.53
N SER A 711 -4.64 -7.14 -40.72
CA SER A 711 -5.74 -7.27 -41.68
C SER A 711 -6.94 -8.08 -41.16
N PHE A 712 -6.75 -8.91 -40.12
CA PHE A 712 -7.81 -9.65 -39.46
C PHE A 712 -8.23 -8.93 -38.18
N GLN A 713 -7.26 -8.51 -37.38
CA GLN A 713 -7.49 -8.03 -36.02
C GLN A 713 -8.08 -6.62 -35.94
N VAL A 714 -7.87 -5.79 -36.97
CA VAL A 714 -8.47 -4.45 -37.01
C VAL A 714 -9.95 -4.52 -37.42
N PRO A 715 -10.35 -5.24 -38.49
CA PRO A 715 -11.76 -5.31 -38.87
C PRO A 715 -12.65 -6.11 -37.91
N ASN A 716 -12.09 -7.06 -37.15
CA ASN A 716 -12.86 -7.88 -36.20
C ASN A 716 -13.00 -7.25 -34.80
N GLY A 717 -12.41 -6.07 -34.57
CA GLY A 717 -12.54 -5.32 -33.31
C GLY A 717 -11.58 -5.73 -32.19
N VAL A 718 -10.63 -6.64 -32.44
CA VAL A 718 -9.58 -6.98 -31.46
C VAL A 718 -8.63 -5.81 -31.27
N VAL A 719 -8.17 -5.18 -32.35
CA VAL A 719 -7.32 -3.98 -32.26
C VAL A 719 -8.19 -2.74 -32.30
N ASP A 720 -8.10 -1.93 -31.25
CA ASP A 720 -8.86 -0.70 -31.11
C ASP A 720 -8.25 0.45 -31.92
N ILE A 721 -6.93 0.58 -31.90
CA ILE A 721 -6.21 1.66 -32.57
C ILE A 721 -4.98 1.09 -33.28
N LEU A 722 -4.94 1.25 -34.60
CA LEU A 722 -3.81 0.89 -35.44
C LEU A 722 -2.88 2.10 -35.59
N VAL A 723 -1.60 1.92 -35.29
CA VAL A 723 -0.57 2.96 -35.42
C VAL A 723 0.58 2.49 -36.34
N GLU A 724 1.38 3.44 -36.81
CA GLU A 724 2.50 3.15 -37.71
C GLU A 724 3.60 2.35 -37.00
N ASP A 725 4.05 2.81 -35.83
CA ASP A 725 5.20 2.28 -35.10
C ASP A 725 5.04 2.42 -33.58
N GLU A 726 6.04 1.95 -32.83
CA GLU A 726 6.05 1.99 -31.37
C GLU A 726 6.07 3.42 -30.80
N ALA A 727 6.68 4.40 -31.48
CA ALA A 727 6.70 5.78 -31.04
C ALA A 727 5.28 6.39 -31.09
N ALA A 728 4.59 6.17 -32.21
CA ALA A 728 3.19 6.54 -32.36
C ALA A 728 2.30 5.83 -31.31
N ALA A 729 2.60 4.57 -30.97
CA ALA A 729 1.89 3.84 -29.94
C ALA A 729 2.03 4.50 -28.56
N VAL A 730 3.22 4.97 -28.19
CA VAL A 730 3.48 5.69 -26.93
C VAL A 730 2.68 7.00 -26.88
N VAL A 731 2.69 7.78 -27.96
CA VAL A 731 1.93 9.04 -28.05
C VAL A 731 0.43 8.78 -27.89
N VAL A 732 -0.10 7.75 -28.54
CA VAL A 732 -1.52 7.37 -28.42
C VAL A 732 -1.84 6.85 -27.02
N ALA A 733 -0.95 6.08 -26.39
CA ALA A 733 -1.14 5.61 -25.02
C ALA A 733 -1.20 6.78 -24.02
N LYS A 734 -0.31 7.78 -24.15
CA LYS A 734 -0.36 9.03 -23.38
C LYS A 734 -1.68 9.77 -23.58
N LYS A 735 -2.10 9.93 -24.85
CA LYS A 735 -3.35 10.61 -25.20
C LYS A 735 -4.57 9.89 -24.62
N TYR A 736 -4.63 8.57 -24.76
CA TYR A 736 -5.72 7.75 -24.21
C TYR A 736 -5.78 7.88 -22.69
N LEU A 737 -4.66 7.72 -21.98
CA LEU A 737 -4.61 7.84 -20.52
C LEU A 737 -5.09 9.23 -20.05
N SER A 738 -4.77 10.29 -20.79
CA SER A 738 -5.12 11.67 -20.43
C SER A 738 -6.62 11.87 -20.18
N TYR A 739 -7.51 11.14 -20.87
CA TYR A 739 -8.97 11.29 -20.68
C TYR A 739 -9.43 10.79 -19.30
N PHE A 740 -8.65 9.93 -18.65
CA PHE A 740 -8.90 9.37 -17.33
C PHE A 740 -8.19 10.15 -16.21
N GLN A 741 -7.29 11.09 -16.57
CA GLN A 741 -6.51 11.91 -15.64
C GLN A 741 -7.17 13.27 -15.33
N GLY A 742 -8.22 13.65 -16.08
CA GLY A 742 -9.04 14.81 -15.76
C GLY A 742 -9.02 15.90 -16.84
N LYS A 743 -9.22 17.16 -16.43
CA LYS A 743 -9.32 18.31 -17.34
C LYS A 743 -7.95 18.82 -17.78
N VAL A 744 -7.87 19.38 -18.98
CA VAL A 744 -6.70 20.13 -19.47
C VAL A 744 -7.05 21.61 -19.53
N ASP A 745 -6.17 22.49 -19.07
CA ASP A 745 -6.47 23.92 -18.98
C ASP A 745 -6.31 24.67 -20.31
N ALA A 746 -5.36 24.26 -21.15
CA ALA A 746 -5.16 24.83 -22.48
C ALA A 746 -5.97 24.07 -23.54
N TRP A 747 -6.84 24.79 -24.26
CA TRP A 747 -7.65 24.22 -25.34
C TRP A 747 -8.01 25.29 -26.36
N GLU A 748 -8.24 24.85 -27.60
CA GLU A 748 -8.76 25.67 -28.69
C GLU A 748 -10.02 25.05 -29.27
N THR A 749 -10.89 25.86 -29.87
CA THR A 749 -12.17 25.42 -30.42
C THR A 749 -12.31 25.78 -31.90
N PRO A 750 -12.83 24.88 -32.75
CA PRO A 750 -13.21 25.22 -34.12
C PRO A 750 -14.36 26.24 -34.18
N ASP A 751 -14.56 26.86 -35.35
CA ASP A 751 -15.73 27.73 -35.58
C ASP A 751 -17.03 26.91 -35.61
N GLN A 752 -17.80 26.99 -34.52
CA GLN A 752 -19.04 26.24 -34.35
C GLN A 752 -20.13 26.59 -35.39
N ARG A 753 -20.04 27.74 -36.08
CA ARG A 753 -21.02 28.13 -37.11
C ARG A 753 -21.02 27.19 -38.31
N ILE A 754 -19.92 26.44 -38.53
CA ILE A 754 -19.81 25.43 -39.57
C ILE A 754 -20.88 24.33 -39.39
N LEU A 755 -21.26 23.99 -38.15
CA LEU A 755 -22.27 22.97 -37.83
C LEU A 755 -23.63 23.23 -38.50
N ARG A 756 -23.96 24.50 -38.80
CA ARG A 756 -25.19 24.89 -39.51
C ARG A 756 -25.26 24.34 -40.94
N HIS A 757 -24.13 23.93 -41.51
CA HIS A 757 -24.00 23.54 -42.91
C HIS A 757 -23.53 22.10 -43.11
N VAL A 758 -23.12 21.40 -42.05
CA VAL A 758 -22.60 20.02 -42.16
C VAL A 758 -23.70 19.05 -42.62
N VAL A 759 -24.92 19.22 -42.10
CA VAL A 759 -26.07 18.38 -42.48
C VAL A 759 -26.82 19.01 -43.66
N PRO A 760 -26.91 18.33 -44.82
CA PRO A 760 -27.65 18.86 -45.96
C PRO A 760 -29.15 18.96 -45.67
N GLU A 761 -29.79 20.03 -46.13
CA GLU A 761 -31.26 20.18 -46.07
C GLU A 761 -31.99 19.04 -46.82
N ASN A 762 -31.36 18.52 -47.88
CA ASN A 762 -31.86 17.31 -48.52
C ASN A 762 -31.59 16.09 -47.63
N ARG A 763 -32.62 15.67 -46.91
CA ARG A 763 -32.65 14.50 -46.02
C ARG A 763 -32.16 13.16 -46.59
N LEU A 764 -32.10 13.01 -47.91
CA LEU A 764 -31.60 11.80 -48.57
C LEU A 764 -30.08 11.85 -48.82
N ARG A 765 -29.44 13.01 -48.68
CA ARG A 765 -28.00 13.19 -48.95
C ARG A 765 -27.17 12.82 -47.72
N LEU A 766 -26.10 12.07 -47.94
CA LEU A 766 -25.14 11.71 -46.88
C LEU A 766 -24.24 12.89 -46.49
N TYR A 767 -23.64 12.79 -45.30
CA TYR A 767 -22.65 13.71 -44.75
C TYR A 767 -21.72 12.96 -43.79
N GLU A 768 -20.59 13.55 -43.47
CA GLU A 768 -19.58 12.97 -42.58
C GLU A 768 -19.87 13.32 -41.12
N MET A 769 -20.31 12.33 -40.33
CA MET A 769 -20.53 12.52 -38.88
C MET A 769 -19.23 12.87 -38.14
N ARG A 770 -18.06 12.45 -38.65
CA ARG A 770 -16.75 12.81 -38.09
C ARG A 770 -16.46 14.30 -38.15
N ASP A 771 -17.00 15.01 -39.14
CA ASP A 771 -16.88 16.47 -39.23
C ASP A 771 -17.69 17.14 -38.11
N VAL A 772 -18.87 16.60 -37.78
CA VAL A 772 -19.67 17.06 -36.62
C VAL A 772 -18.90 16.86 -35.32
N ILE A 773 -18.35 15.65 -35.09
CA ILE A 773 -17.57 15.32 -33.89
C ILE A 773 -16.37 16.27 -33.76
N SER A 774 -15.59 16.40 -34.83
CA SER A 774 -14.36 17.21 -34.83
C SER A 774 -14.65 18.71 -34.67
N THR A 775 -15.79 19.18 -35.15
CA THR A 775 -16.20 20.58 -34.97
C THR A 775 -16.67 20.85 -33.53
N ILE A 776 -17.38 19.91 -32.89
CA ILE A 776 -17.83 20.04 -31.49
C ILE A 776 -16.65 19.95 -30.51
N ALA A 777 -15.70 19.06 -30.77
CA ALA A 777 -14.55 18.79 -29.92
C ALA A 777 -13.53 19.94 -29.88
N ASP A 778 -12.68 19.95 -28.85
CA ASP A 778 -11.47 20.78 -28.84
C ASP A 778 -10.51 20.32 -29.94
N ILE A 779 -9.75 21.26 -30.53
CA ILE A 779 -8.74 20.94 -31.54
C ILE A 779 -7.74 19.91 -30.98
N ASP A 780 -7.36 18.93 -31.79
CA ASP A 780 -6.48 17.81 -31.44
C ASP A 780 -6.94 16.90 -30.29
N SER A 781 -8.19 17.03 -29.82
CA SER A 781 -8.71 16.21 -28.71
C SER A 781 -9.43 14.93 -29.14
N VAL A 782 -9.72 14.73 -30.43
CA VAL A 782 -10.43 13.53 -30.88
C VAL A 782 -9.48 12.32 -30.86
N LEU A 783 -9.94 11.21 -30.28
CA LEU A 783 -9.33 9.89 -30.39
C LEU A 783 -10.41 8.84 -30.65
N GLU A 784 -10.55 8.44 -31.92
CA GLU A 784 -11.49 7.39 -32.32
C GLU A 784 -10.98 6.00 -31.92
N VAL A 785 -11.88 5.17 -31.41
CA VAL A 785 -11.61 3.82 -30.90
C VAL A 785 -12.39 2.82 -31.76
N ARG A 786 -11.73 1.75 -32.23
CA ARG A 786 -12.30 0.71 -33.11
C ARG A 786 -12.91 1.26 -34.40
N GLU A 787 -12.21 2.17 -35.08
CA GLU A 787 -12.71 2.84 -36.31
C GLU A 787 -13.23 1.85 -37.37
N LYS A 788 -12.60 0.67 -37.49
CA LYS A 788 -12.88 -0.32 -38.55
C LYS A 788 -13.81 -1.47 -38.15
N PHE A 789 -14.25 -1.54 -36.90
CA PHE A 789 -15.21 -2.54 -36.40
C PHE A 789 -16.52 -1.86 -36.00
N GLY A 790 -17.65 -2.53 -36.17
CA GLY A 790 -18.97 -1.99 -35.82
C GLY A 790 -19.20 -0.61 -36.43
N VAL A 791 -18.82 -0.42 -37.70
CA VAL A 791 -18.68 0.89 -38.37
C VAL A 791 -19.97 1.73 -38.42
N GLY A 792 -21.12 1.11 -38.15
CA GLY A 792 -22.41 1.80 -37.95
C GLY A 792 -22.44 2.72 -36.74
N ILE A 793 -21.63 2.44 -35.72
CA ILE A 793 -21.46 3.28 -34.53
C ILE A 793 -20.01 3.76 -34.45
N ILE A 794 -19.83 5.07 -34.40
CA ILE A 794 -18.55 5.74 -34.14
C ILE A 794 -18.41 5.86 -32.62
N THR A 795 -17.25 5.48 -32.09
CA THR A 795 -16.91 5.63 -30.68
C THR A 795 -15.60 6.39 -30.55
N ALA A 796 -15.57 7.48 -29.80
CA ALA A 796 -14.37 8.30 -29.66
C ALA A 796 -14.29 8.97 -28.30
N PHE A 797 -13.09 9.22 -27.80
CA PHE A 797 -12.88 10.18 -26.73
C PHE A 797 -12.63 11.57 -27.33
N ILE A 798 -13.19 12.60 -26.70
CA ILE A 798 -13.01 14.01 -27.07
C ILE A 798 -12.79 14.86 -25.82
N ARG A 799 -12.48 16.14 -26.01
CA ARG A 799 -12.62 17.16 -24.96
C ARG A 799 -13.56 18.28 -25.39
N VAL A 800 -14.25 18.85 -24.41
CA VAL A 800 -15.04 20.09 -24.56
C VAL A 800 -14.66 21.04 -23.43
N GLU A 801 -14.05 22.17 -23.79
CA GLU A 801 -13.46 23.12 -22.84
C GLU A 801 -12.46 22.43 -21.87
N GLY A 802 -11.63 21.53 -22.42
CA GLY A 802 -10.64 20.78 -21.67
C GLY A 802 -11.18 19.56 -20.91
N LYS A 803 -12.49 19.41 -20.74
CA LYS A 803 -13.11 18.29 -20.00
C LYS A 803 -13.27 17.05 -20.89
N PRO A 804 -12.88 15.85 -20.43
CA PRO A 804 -12.99 14.63 -21.22
C PRO A 804 -14.45 14.18 -21.37
N MET A 805 -14.80 13.66 -22.54
CA MET A 805 -16.09 13.02 -22.84
C MET A 805 -15.91 11.82 -23.77
N GLY A 806 -16.77 10.83 -23.62
CA GLY A 806 -16.95 9.75 -24.60
C GLY A 806 -18.05 10.12 -25.60
N VAL A 807 -17.86 9.84 -26.88
CA VAL A 807 -18.82 10.05 -27.95
C VAL A 807 -19.29 8.71 -28.50
N ILE A 808 -20.61 8.55 -28.61
CA ILE A 808 -21.21 7.56 -29.51
C ILE A 808 -21.97 8.29 -30.62
N ALA A 809 -21.80 7.88 -31.87
CA ALA A 809 -22.50 8.51 -32.99
C ALA A 809 -22.91 7.51 -34.06
N ASN A 810 -24.10 7.68 -34.66
CA ASN A 810 -24.47 6.89 -35.83
C ASN A 810 -23.67 7.34 -37.05
N ASN A 811 -23.21 6.39 -37.86
CA ASN A 811 -22.51 6.66 -39.12
C ASN A 811 -23.48 6.60 -40.31
N PRO A 812 -23.88 7.73 -40.93
CA PRO A 812 -24.82 7.73 -42.04
C PRO A 812 -24.31 6.97 -43.28
N HIS A 813 -23.00 6.80 -43.43
CA HIS A 813 -22.41 6.08 -44.57
C HIS A 813 -22.57 4.55 -44.45
N HIS A 814 -22.94 4.04 -43.27
CA HIS A 814 -23.21 2.63 -43.04
C HIS A 814 -24.69 2.41 -42.75
N LEU A 815 -25.40 1.69 -43.64
CA LEU A 815 -26.82 1.38 -43.48
C LEU A 815 -27.71 2.61 -43.14
N ALA A 816 -27.35 3.78 -43.67
CA ALA A 816 -28.00 5.06 -43.39
C ALA A 816 -28.04 5.45 -41.88
N GLY A 817 -27.14 4.90 -41.07
CA GLY A 817 -27.05 5.09 -39.62
C GLY A 817 -27.76 4.02 -38.79
N ALA A 818 -28.29 2.96 -39.41
CA ALA A 818 -28.93 1.87 -38.68
C ALA A 818 -27.93 1.12 -37.78
N ILE A 819 -28.43 0.61 -36.65
CA ILE A 819 -27.62 -0.16 -35.70
C ILE A 819 -27.72 -1.64 -36.04
N ASP A 820 -26.60 -2.24 -36.44
CA ASP A 820 -26.43 -3.69 -36.63
C ASP A 820 -25.78 -4.34 -35.40
N SER A 821 -25.54 -5.65 -35.44
CA SER A 821 -25.02 -6.42 -34.30
C SER A 821 -23.66 -5.93 -33.82
N ASP A 822 -22.71 -5.74 -34.73
CA ASP A 822 -21.36 -5.25 -34.40
C ASP A 822 -21.40 -3.80 -33.88
N GLY A 823 -22.22 -2.94 -34.48
CA GLY A 823 -22.44 -1.58 -33.99
C GLY A 823 -23.06 -1.55 -32.59
N ALA A 824 -24.00 -2.44 -32.31
CA ALA A 824 -24.63 -2.56 -31.00
C ALA A 824 -23.63 -3.01 -29.92
N ASP A 825 -22.80 -4.01 -30.23
CA ASP A 825 -21.76 -4.49 -29.31
C ASP A 825 -20.73 -3.41 -29.01
N LYS A 826 -20.18 -2.78 -30.06
CA LYS A 826 -19.23 -1.67 -29.94
C LYS A 826 -19.80 -0.52 -29.11
N GLY A 827 -21.04 -0.10 -29.40
CA GLY A 827 -21.72 0.97 -28.67
C GLY A 827 -21.95 0.62 -27.21
N ALA A 828 -22.47 -0.58 -26.92
CA ALA A 828 -22.73 -1.04 -25.56
C ALA A 828 -21.44 -1.15 -24.73
N ARG A 829 -20.34 -1.65 -25.31
CA ARG A 829 -19.04 -1.72 -24.64
C ARG A 829 -18.52 -0.33 -24.31
N PHE A 830 -18.53 0.59 -25.27
CA PHE A 830 -17.98 1.92 -25.08
C PHE A 830 -18.76 2.74 -24.04
N LEU A 831 -20.09 2.63 -24.03
CA LEU A 831 -20.93 3.21 -22.98
C LEU A 831 -20.55 2.68 -21.58
N LYS A 832 -20.33 1.36 -21.47
CA LYS A 832 -19.93 0.73 -20.20
C LYS A 832 -18.52 1.16 -19.76
N LEU A 833 -17.59 1.31 -20.70
CA LEU A 833 -16.24 1.83 -20.44
C LEU A 833 -16.30 3.27 -19.89
N CYS A 834 -17.02 4.16 -20.57
CA CYS A 834 -17.20 5.53 -20.12
C CYS A 834 -17.84 5.58 -18.73
N ASP A 835 -18.88 4.77 -18.52
CA ASP A 835 -19.57 4.72 -17.23
C ASP A 835 -18.67 4.19 -16.11
N ALA A 836 -17.88 3.14 -16.38
CA ALA A 836 -16.96 2.56 -15.40
C ALA A 836 -15.94 3.56 -14.84
N PHE A 837 -15.57 4.59 -15.61
CA PHE A 837 -14.60 5.62 -15.22
C PHE A 837 -15.21 7.02 -15.11
N ASP A 838 -16.54 7.11 -14.99
CA ASP A 838 -17.29 8.36 -14.80
C ASP A 838 -16.99 9.44 -15.87
N ILE A 839 -16.75 9.01 -17.11
CA ILE A 839 -16.53 9.89 -18.27
C ILE A 839 -17.90 10.24 -18.89
N PRO A 840 -18.33 11.53 -18.86
CA PRO A 840 -19.59 11.96 -19.48
C PRO A 840 -19.72 11.56 -20.95
N ILE A 841 -20.94 11.23 -21.37
CA ILE A 841 -21.20 10.70 -22.70
C ILE A 841 -21.93 11.73 -23.56
N LEU A 842 -21.49 11.91 -24.81
CA LEU A 842 -22.20 12.63 -25.87
C LEU A 842 -22.73 11.61 -26.89
N SER A 843 -24.05 11.62 -27.11
CA SER A 843 -24.72 10.75 -28.08
C SER A 843 -25.22 11.57 -29.27
N LEU A 844 -24.56 11.44 -30.42
CA LEU A 844 -24.89 12.12 -31.68
C LEU A 844 -25.72 11.21 -32.58
N MET A 845 -26.97 11.57 -32.77
CA MET A 845 -27.96 10.64 -33.27
C MET A 845 -28.45 10.96 -34.68
N ASP A 846 -28.28 10.00 -35.59
CA ASP A 846 -28.87 9.97 -36.94
C ASP A 846 -29.18 8.51 -37.29
N CYS A 847 -30.22 7.99 -36.64
CA CYS A 847 -30.55 6.57 -36.59
C CYS A 847 -31.96 6.32 -37.16
N PRO A 848 -32.09 5.56 -38.27
CA PRO A 848 -33.38 5.14 -38.80
C PRO A 848 -33.99 3.94 -38.04
N GLY A 849 -33.30 3.41 -37.01
CA GLY A 849 -33.72 2.28 -36.20
C GLY A 849 -32.64 1.22 -36.05
N LEU A 850 -32.98 0.13 -35.37
CA LEU A 850 -32.19 -1.11 -35.46
C LEU A 850 -32.30 -1.64 -36.88
N MET A 851 -31.23 -2.26 -37.39
CA MET A 851 -31.28 -2.91 -38.67
C MET A 851 -32.32 -4.04 -38.66
N VAL A 852 -32.98 -4.32 -39.77
CA VAL A 852 -34.03 -5.35 -39.83
C VAL A 852 -33.87 -6.22 -41.06
N GLY A 853 -34.22 -7.50 -40.94
CA GLY A 853 -34.24 -8.44 -42.05
C GLY A 853 -33.70 -9.82 -41.65
N PRO A 854 -34.16 -10.92 -42.29
CA PRO A 854 -33.81 -12.27 -41.87
C PRO A 854 -32.31 -12.53 -41.74
N ASP A 855 -31.50 -11.96 -42.64
CA ASP A 855 -30.04 -12.15 -42.64
C ASP A 855 -29.38 -11.49 -41.43
N VAL A 856 -29.87 -10.31 -41.01
CA VAL A 856 -29.33 -9.62 -39.84
C VAL A 856 -29.85 -10.28 -38.55
N GLU A 857 -31.10 -10.75 -38.53
CA GLU A 857 -31.62 -11.53 -37.40
C GLU A 857 -30.81 -12.83 -37.16
N ALA A 858 -30.30 -13.45 -38.22
CA ALA A 858 -29.44 -14.64 -38.12
C ALA A 858 -28.11 -14.38 -37.37
N THR A 859 -27.69 -13.12 -37.25
CA THR A 859 -26.53 -12.71 -36.45
C THR A 859 -26.86 -12.55 -34.95
N ALA A 860 -28.05 -12.97 -34.52
CA ALA A 860 -28.56 -12.78 -33.15
C ALA A 860 -28.76 -11.30 -32.76
N LEU A 861 -29.10 -10.45 -33.73
CA LEU A 861 -29.30 -9.00 -33.56
C LEU A 861 -30.13 -8.62 -32.33
N VAL A 862 -31.17 -9.41 -32.02
CA VAL A 862 -32.02 -9.22 -30.84
C VAL A 862 -31.19 -9.10 -29.56
N ARG A 863 -30.20 -9.98 -29.34
CA ARG A 863 -29.37 -9.99 -28.14
C ARG A 863 -28.31 -8.90 -28.18
N HIS A 864 -27.67 -8.67 -29.32
CA HIS A 864 -26.68 -7.60 -29.50
C HIS A 864 -27.32 -6.22 -29.24
N SER A 865 -28.46 -5.93 -29.87
CA SER A 865 -29.20 -4.67 -29.67
C SER A 865 -29.67 -4.49 -28.24
N ALA A 866 -30.12 -5.56 -27.55
CA ALA A 866 -30.54 -5.49 -26.16
C ALA A 866 -29.40 -5.07 -25.20
N ARG A 867 -28.13 -5.30 -25.55
CA ARG A 867 -26.98 -4.85 -24.73
C ARG A 867 -26.94 -3.33 -24.63
N MET A 868 -27.21 -2.61 -25.71
CA MET A 868 -27.27 -1.13 -25.66
C MET A 868 -28.36 -0.61 -24.72
N PHE A 869 -29.54 -1.24 -24.74
CA PHE A 869 -30.63 -0.88 -23.80
C PHE A 869 -30.24 -1.14 -22.34
N ASN A 870 -29.71 -2.32 -22.05
CA ASN A 870 -29.31 -2.68 -20.69
C ASN A 870 -28.19 -1.79 -20.17
N THR A 871 -27.15 -1.54 -20.98
CA THR A 871 -26.06 -0.64 -20.59
C THR A 871 -26.59 0.77 -20.42
N GLY A 872 -27.29 1.29 -21.42
CA GLY A 872 -27.76 2.67 -21.47
C GLY A 872 -28.73 3.02 -20.33
N ALA A 873 -29.66 2.13 -19.99
CA ALA A 873 -30.62 2.36 -18.91
C ALA A 873 -30.01 2.30 -17.50
N ASN A 874 -28.79 1.74 -17.36
CA ASN A 874 -28.08 1.60 -16.10
C ASN A 874 -26.87 2.54 -15.99
N LEU A 875 -26.69 3.46 -16.94
CA LEU A 875 -25.67 4.51 -16.82
C LEU A 875 -25.96 5.36 -15.59
N THR A 876 -24.94 5.59 -14.76
CA THR A 876 -25.03 6.63 -13.71
C THR A 876 -24.26 7.88 -14.12
N THR A 877 -23.47 7.78 -15.18
CA THR A 877 -22.71 8.89 -15.76
C THR A 877 -23.61 9.68 -16.71
N PRO A 878 -23.54 11.02 -16.72
CA PRO A 878 -24.45 11.84 -17.50
C PRO A 878 -24.27 11.63 -19.01
N LEU A 879 -25.41 11.46 -19.69
CA LEU A 879 -25.51 11.35 -21.13
C LEU A 879 -26.15 12.61 -21.72
N PHE A 880 -25.50 13.21 -22.72
CA PHE A 880 -25.95 14.37 -23.48
C PHE A 880 -26.37 13.90 -24.87
N GLY A 881 -27.67 13.93 -25.18
CA GLY A 881 -28.21 13.55 -26.47
C GLY A 881 -28.34 14.73 -27.43
N VAL A 882 -27.91 14.55 -28.67
CA VAL A 882 -28.11 15.50 -29.76
C VAL A 882 -28.63 14.76 -30.99
N VAL A 883 -29.90 14.99 -31.35
CA VAL A 883 -30.50 14.45 -32.56
C VAL A 883 -30.14 15.33 -33.75
N VAL A 884 -29.31 14.79 -34.64
CA VAL A 884 -28.76 15.51 -35.80
C VAL A 884 -29.73 15.48 -36.98
N ARG A 885 -30.32 14.31 -37.26
CA ARG A 885 -31.28 14.14 -38.37
C ARG A 885 -32.33 13.06 -38.11
N LYS A 886 -32.08 11.78 -38.42
CA LYS A 886 -33.13 10.74 -38.27
C LYS A 886 -33.21 10.26 -36.82
N ALA A 887 -34.42 10.20 -36.29
CA ALA A 887 -34.68 9.66 -34.96
C ALA A 887 -35.89 8.71 -34.99
N TYR A 888 -35.64 7.47 -35.42
CA TYR A 888 -36.71 6.49 -35.63
C TYR A 888 -36.64 5.26 -34.71
N GLY A 889 -37.82 4.88 -34.22
CA GLY A 889 -38.08 3.59 -33.57
C GLY A 889 -37.19 3.28 -32.35
N LEU A 890 -36.84 2.01 -32.19
CA LEU A 890 -36.07 1.53 -31.03
C LEU A 890 -34.57 1.84 -31.14
N GLY A 891 -34.03 2.00 -32.36
CA GLY A 891 -32.60 2.28 -32.53
C GLY A 891 -32.19 3.62 -31.94
N ILE A 892 -33.01 4.67 -32.14
CA ILE A 892 -32.76 5.96 -31.50
C ILE A 892 -32.90 5.89 -29.97
N GLN A 893 -33.85 5.10 -29.46
CA GLN A 893 -34.00 4.90 -28.03
C GLN A 893 -32.76 4.23 -27.43
N ALA A 894 -32.19 3.23 -28.11
CA ALA A 894 -30.94 2.62 -27.68
C ALA A 894 -29.78 3.64 -27.57
N MET A 895 -29.70 4.60 -28.48
CA MET A 895 -28.67 5.66 -28.47
C MET A 895 -28.80 6.64 -27.31
N CYS A 896 -30.00 6.83 -26.73
CA CYS A 896 -30.22 7.74 -25.60
C CYS A 896 -30.48 7.03 -24.26
N GLY A 897 -30.12 5.75 -24.15
CA GLY A 897 -30.25 5.00 -22.89
C GLY A 897 -31.63 4.37 -22.64
N GLY A 898 -32.43 4.23 -23.69
CA GLY A 898 -33.77 3.63 -23.68
C GLY A 898 -34.91 4.64 -23.77
N SER A 899 -34.66 5.91 -23.50
CA SER A 899 -35.62 7.01 -23.64
C SER A 899 -34.89 8.35 -23.71
N SER A 900 -35.43 9.32 -24.46
CA SER A 900 -34.86 10.68 -24.56
C SER A 900 -34.85 11.44 -23.23
N LEU A 901 -35.55 10.94 -22.22
CA LEU A 901 -35.62 11.53 -20.87
C LEU A 901 -34.66 10.88 -19.86
N VAL A 902 -33.86 9.90 -20.28
CA VAL A 902 -32.87 9.22 -19.40
C VAL A 902 -31.61 10.07 -19.25
N GLY A 903 -31.14 10.68 -20.34
CA GLY A 903 -29.96 11.53 -20.35
C GLY A 903 -30.15 12.82 -19.53
N PHE A 904 -29.04 13.50 -19.24
CA PHE A 904 -29.04 14.81 -18.59
C PHE A 904 -29.76 15.87 -19.44
N SER A 905 -29.56 15.80 -20.76
CA SER A 905 -30.29 16.62 -21.71
C SER A 905 -30.37 15.94 -23.07
N THR A 906 -31.48 16.09 -23.79
CA THR A 906 -31.64 15.66 -25.17
C THR A 906 -32.19 16.80 -26.02
N VAL A 907 -31.34 17.36 -26.88
CA VAL A 907 -31.68 18.43 -27.83
C VAL A 907 -31.70 17.90 -29.27
N ALA A 908 -32.31 18.66 -30.18
CA ALA A 908 -32.35 18.32 -31.59
C ALA A 908 -31.91 19.50 -32.48
N TRP A 909 -31.35 19.19 -33.64
CA TRP A 909 -31.11 20.20 -34.68
C TRP A 909 -32.38 20.42 -35.52
N PRO A 910 -32.50 21.55 -36.25
CA PRO A 910 -33.68 21.82 -37.07
C PRO A 910 -33.89 20.81 -38.21
N THR A 911 -32.82 20.13 -38.60
CA THR A 911 -32.80 19.03 -39.59
C THR A 911 -33.36 17.72 -39.05
N ALA A 912 -33.64 17.62 -37.74
CA ALA A 912 -34.12 16.39 -37.15
C ALA A 912 -35.57 16.04 -37.53
N GLU A 913 -35.83 14.75 -37.69
CA GLU A 913 -37.14 14.18 -38.01
C GLU A 913 -37.45 12.98 -37.11
N PHE A 914 -38.63 12.97 -36.49
CA PHE A 914 -39.05 12.00 -35.48
C PHE A 914 -40.19 11.12 -35.99
N ALA A 915 -40.04 9.80 -35.85
CA ALA A 915 -41.10 8.85 -36.20
C ALA A 915 -40.94 7.52 -35.47
N ALA A 916 -42.05 6.79 -35.24
CA ALA A 916 -41.98 5.45 -34.63
C ALA A 916 -41.34 4.40 -35.56
N MET A 917 -41.42 4.61 -36.86
CA MET A 917 -40.82 3.79 -37.92
C MET A 917 -40.58 4.66 -39.16
N ASN A 918 -39.95 4.10 -40.20
CA ASN A 918 -39.84 4.79 -41.48
C ASN A 918 -41.22 5.31 -41.97
N ILE A 919 -41.27 6.60 -42.33
CA ILE A 919 -42.51 7.33 -42.62
C ILE A 919 -43.22 6.78 -43.86
N GLU A 920 -42.50 6.40 -44.93
CA GLU A 920 -43.10 5.76 -46.10
C GLU A 920 -43.77 4.42 -45.73
N GLY A 921 -43.11 3.65 -44.86
CA GLY A 921 -43.64 2.41 -44.30
C GLY A 921 -44.89 2.63 -43.45
N ALA A 922 -44.88 3.65 -42.59
CA ALA A 922 -46.01 4.02 -41.75
C ALA A 922 -47.24 4.40 -42.59
N VAL A 923 -47.07 5.21 -43.64
CA VAL A 923 -48.17 5.58 -44.54
C VAL A 923 -48.71 4.36 -45.31
N LYS A 924 -47.84 3.48 -45.82
CA LYS A 924 -48.26 2.25 -46.52
C LYS A 924 -49.09 1.33 -45.63
N LEU A 925 -48.70 1.19 -44.35
CA LEU A 925 -49.40 0.34 -43.39
C LEU A 925 -50.70 0.98 -42.90
N GLY A 926 -50.64 2.25 -42.47
CA GLY A 926 -51.76 2.98 -41.88
C GLY A 926 -52.89 3.26 -42.88
N PHE A 927 -52.56 3.48 -44.15
CA PHE A 927 -53.52 3.80 -45.20
C PHE A 927 -53.66 2.70 -46.26
N ARG A 928 -53.29 1.46 -45.93
CA ARG A 928 -53.28 0.33 -46.89
C ARG A 928 -54.61 0.17 -47.62
N LYS A 929 -55.74 0.19 -46.89
CA LYS A 929 -57.07 -0.01 -47.47
C LYS A 929 -57.42 1.11 -48.45
N GLU A 930 -57.28 2.36 -48.03
CA GLU A 930 -57.52 3.55 -48.88
C GLU A 930 -56.65 3.54 -50.15
N LEU A 931 -55.36 3.17 -50.04
CA LEU A 931 -54.45 3.10 -51.18
C LEU A 931 -54.75 1.91 -52.10
N MET A 932 -55.32 0.82 -51.58
CA MET A 932 -55.74 -0.34 -52.39
C MET A 932 -57.03 -0.07 -53.16
N GLU A 933 -57.92 0.79 -52.63
CA GLU A 933 -59.17 1.19 -53.28
C GLU A 933 -58.96 2.09 -54.51
N ILE A 934 -57.81 2.75 -54.63
CA ILE A 934 -57.44 3.55 -55.81
C ILE A 934 -56.92 2.60 -56.91
N GLU A 935 -57.62 2.50 -58.04
CA GLU A 935 -57.20 1.64 -59.17
C GLU A 935 -56.09 2.27 -60.03
N ASP A 936 -56.13 3.60 -60.23
CA ASP A 936 -55.14 4.33 -61.01
C ASP A 936 -53.79 4.42 -60.29
N PRO A 937 -52.70 3.86 -60.86
CA PRO A 937 -51.37 3.91 -60.26
C PRO A 937 -50.83 5.33 -60.04
N ASP A 938 -51.09 6.27 -60.95
CA ASP A 938 -50.55 7.63 -60.85
C ASP A 938 -51.27 8.42 -59.76
N GLU A 939 -52.60 8.30 -59.67
CA GLU A 939 -53.38 8.87 -58.58
C GLU A 939 -53.01 8.27 -57.22
N LYS A 940 -52.78 6.95 -57.16
CA LYS A 940 -52.33 6.28 -55.93
C LYS A 940 -50.98 6.81 -55.46
N LEU A 941 -50.02 6.97 -56.37
CA LEU A 941 -48.71 7.55 -56.07
C LEU A 941 -48.85 8.99 -55.59
N ARG A 942 -49.72 9.80 -56.21
CA ARG A 942 -49.98 11.18 -55.78
C ARG A 942 -50.57 11.26 -54.38
N VAL A 943 -51.58 10.44 -54.07
CA VAL A 943 -52.19 10.37 -52.72
C VAL A 943 -51.19 9.87 -51.69
N PHE A 944 -50.40 8.86 -52.04
CA PHE A 944 -49.32 8.36 -51.20
C PHE A 944 -48.30 9.45 -50.87
N ASN A 945 -47.76 10.13 -51.89
CA ASN A 945 -46.78 11.21 -51.71
C ASN A 945 -47.34 12.36 -50.88
N LYS A 946 -48.60 12.77 -51.11
CA LYS A 946 -49.26 13.81 -50.32
C LYS A 946 -49.37 13.45 -48.83
N LYS A 947 -49.70 12.19 -48.52
CA LYS A 947 -49.75 11.72 -47.12
C LYS A 947 -48.35 11.66 -46.52
N VAL A 948 -47.36 11.17 -47.27
CA VAL A 948 -45.95 11.13 -46.87
C VAL A 948 -45.41 12.53 -46.57
N GLU A 949 -45.64 13.51 -47.43
CA GLU A 949 -45.25 14.92 -47.21
C GLU A 949 -45.89 15.50 -45.94
N LYS A 950 -47.16 15.19 -45.68
CA LYS A 950 -47.85 15.63 -44.46
C LYS A 950 -47.22 15.03 -43.20
N GLU A 951 -46.94 13.72 -43.20
CA GLU A 951 -46.26 13.07 -42.08
C GLU A 951 -44.84 13.62 -41.87
N TYR A 952 -44.10 13.89 -42.96
CA TYR A 952 -42.79 14.55 -42.88
C TYR A 952 -42.88 15.93 -42.25
N GLU A 953 -43.86 16.74 -42.65
CA GLU A 953 -44.06 18.06 -42.05
C GLU A 953 -44.31 17.95 -40.54
N SER A 954 -45.14 17.00 -40.11
CA SER A 954 -45.38 16.75 -38.68
C SER A 954 -44.16 16.21 -37.94
N ALA A 955 -43.30 15.46 -38.61
CA ALA A 955 -42.12 14.80 -38.03
C ALA A 955 -40.93 15.75 -37.81
N LYS A 956 -40.87 16.88 -38.52
CA LYS A 956 -39.82 17.90 -38.35
C LYS A 956 -39.67 18.30 -36.89
N ALA A 957 -38.44 18.43 -36.41
CA ALA A 957 -38.14 18.73 -35.01
C ALA A 957 -38.94 19.92 -34.45
N VAL A 958 -38.97 21.03 -35.19
CA VAL A 958 -39.70 22.25 -34.80
C VAL A 958 -41.20 22.05 -34.61
N ASN A 959 -41.79 21.07 -35.29
CA ASN A 959 -43.22 20.75 -35.18
C ASN A 959 -43.46 19.64 -34.14
N ALA A 960 -42.59 18.62 -34.11
CA ALA A 960 -42.67 17.49 -33.18
C ALA A 960 -42.41 17.91 -31.73
N ALA A 961 -41.50 18.86 -31.48
CA ALA A 961 -41.10 19.30 -30.15
C ALA A 961 -42.27 19.89 -29.31
N VAL A 962 -43.33 20.39 -29.96
CA VAL A 962 -44.56 20.84 -29.27
C VAL A 962 -45.22 19.71 -28.47
N GLY A 963 -45.01 18.45 -28.88
CA GLY A 963 -45.48 17.27 -28.16
C GLY A 963 -44.66 16.89 -26.93
N GLY A 964 -43.55 17.58 -26.65
CA GLY A 964 -42.58 17.24 -25.60
C GLY A 964 -41.66 16.07 -25.98
N GLY A 965 -40.87 15.60 -25.02
CA GLY A 965 -39.93 14.48 -25.20
C GLY A 965 -38.51 14.88 -25.64
N LEU A 966 -38.25 16.17 -25.82
CA LEU A 966 -36.94 16.79 -26.04
C LEU A 966 -36.86 18.06 -25.21
N ASP A 967 -35.66 18.51 -24.88
CA ASP A 967 -35.47 19.74 -24.11
C ASP A 967 -35.56 20.99 -24.99
N ASP A 968 -35.03 20.94 -26.22
CA ASP A 968 -35.11 22.05 -27.18
C ASP A 968 -34.76 21.61 -28.62
N VAL A 969 -35.12 22.46 -29.59
CA VAL A 969 -34.63 22.42 -30.98
C VAL A 969 -33.69 23.61 -31.19
N ILE A 970 -32.39 23.35 -31.17
CA ILE A 970 -31.35 24.37 -31.02
C ILE A 970 -30.72 24.76 -32.37
N ASP A 971 -30.05 25.92 -32.44
CA ASP A 971 -29.12 26.20 -33.53
C ASP A 971 -27.93 25.22 -33.43
N PRO A 972 -27.54 24.51 -34.51
CA PRO A 972 -26.41 23.57 -34.48
C PRO A 972 -25.12 24.15 -33.89
N SER A 973 -24.87 25.45 -34.09
CA SER A 973 -23.68 26.14 -33.55
C SER A 973 -23.69 26.32 -32.03
N GLU A 974 -24.85 26.15 -31.38
CA GLU A 974 -24.99 26.22 -29.92
C GLU A 974 -24.74 24.87 -29.23
N THR A 975 -24.61 23.77 -29.98
CA THR A 975 -24.45 22.40 -29.46
C THR A 975 -23.34 22.31 -28.42
N ARG A 976 -22.15 22.85 -28.74
CA ARG A 976 -21.01 22.86 -27.83
C ARG A 976 -21.28 23.65 -26.56
N SER A 977 -21.98 24.78 -26.65
CA SER A 977 -22.33 25.60 -25.48
C SER A 977 -23.32 24.90 -24.56
N TRP A 978 -24.29 24.17 -25.11
CA TRP A 978 -25.23 23.33 -24.34
C TRP A 978 -24.49 22.25 -23.55
N ILE A 979 -23.55 21.55 -24.19
CA ILE A 979 -22.71 20.55 -23.54
C ILE A 979 -21.86 21.19 -22.44
N ALA A 980 -21.12 22.26 -22.75
CA ALA A 980 -20.22 22.92 -21.81
C ALA A 980 -20.96 23.48 -20.58
N GLN A 981 -22.14 24.07 -20.78
CA GLN A 981 -22.97 24.55 -19.68
C GLN A 981 -23.53 23.39 -18.86
N GLY A 982 -24.02 22.34 -19.50
CA GLY A 982 -24.49 21.13 -18.82
C GLY A 982 -23.41 20.50 -17.93
N LEU A 983 -22.19 20.35 -18.47
CA LEU A 983 -21.02 19.86 -17.71
C LEU A 983 -20.64 20.76 -16.52
N LYS A 984 -21.01 22.04 -16.51
CA LYS A 984 -20.81 22.97 -15.38
C LYS A 984 -21.91 22.87 -14.32
N ARG A 985 -23.05 22.26 -14.64
CA ARG A 985 -24.19 22.08 -13.71
C ARG A 985 -24.20 20.72 -13.02
N LEU A 986 -23.39 19.78 -13.50
CA LEU A 986 -23.22 18.49 -12.84
C LEU A 986 -22.59 18.66 -11.45
N PRO A 987 -23.03 17.89 -10.44
CA PRO A 987 -22.32 17.83 -9.17
C PRO A 987 -20.91 17.26 -9.36
N ALA A 988 -20.02 17.50 -8.39
CA ALA A 988 -18.70 16.88 -8.39
C ALA A 988 -18.85 15.35 -8.31
N THR A 989 -18.06 14.63 -9.12
CA THR A 989 -18.01 13.17 -9.07
C THR A 989 -17.43 12.73 -7.73
N PRO A 990 -18.13 11.89 -6.94
CA PRO A 990 -17.61 11.41 -5.67
C PRO A 990 -16.36 10.53 -5.91
N PRO A 991 -15.36 10.56 -5.02
CA PRO A 991 -14.21 9.67 -5.09
C PRO A 991 -14.66 8.20 -5.09
N ARG A 992 -14.12 7.41 -6.00
CA ARG A 992 -14.45 5.99 -6.09
C ARG A 992 -13.79 5.20 -4.97
N THR A 993 -14.59 4.45 -4.22
CA THR A 993 -14.10 3.50 -3.19
C THR A 993 -14.00 2.07 -3.71
N GLY A 994 -14.39 1.81 -4.96
CA GLY A 994 -14.37 0.49 -5.57
C GLY A 994 -14.79 0.48 -7.04
N LYS A 995 -15.11 -0.72 -7.54
CA LYS A 995 -15.58 -0.93 -8.92
C LYS A 995 -17.05 -0.56 -9.08
N LYS A 996 -17.38 0.17 -10.13
CA LYS A 996 -18.77 0.43 -10.54
C LYS A 996 -19.38 -0.75 -11.30
N HIS A 997 -18.58 -1.35 -12.18
CA HIS A 997 -18.88 -2.59 -12.88
C HIS A 997 -17.89 -3.67 -12.46
N ALA A 998 -18.35 -4.92 -12.32
CA ALA A 998 -17.45 -6.02 -11.96
C ALA A 998 -16.25 -6.18 -12.92
N TYR A 999 -16.50 -5.92 -14.21
CA TYR A 999 -15.54 -5.86 -15.31
C TYR A 999 -16.17 -5.08 -16.48
N ILE A 1000 -15.34 -4.56 -17.38
CA ILE A 1000 -15.78 -3.98 -18.67
C ILE A 1000 -15.92 -5.12 -19.68
N ASP A 1001 -16.98 -5.08 -20.47
CA ASP A 1001 -17.22 -6.13 -21.45
C ASP A 1001 -16.09 -6.18 -22.49
N THR A 1002 -15.54 -7.36 -22.79
CA THR A 1002 -14.42 -7.50 -23.72
C THR A 1002 -14.88 -7.50 -25.19
N TRP A 1003 -16.16 -7.80 -25.42
CA TRP A 1003 -16.81 -7.74 -26.74
C TRP A 1003 -17.14 -6.32 -27.15
#